data_AF-A0A1X7VQV0-F1
#
_entry.id   AF-A0A1X7VQV0-F1
#
_cell.length_a   1.000
_cell.length_b   1.000
_cell.length_c   1.000
_cell.angle_alpha   90.00
_cell.angle_beta   90.00
_cell.angle_gamma   90.00
#
_symmetry.space_group_name_H-M   'P 1'
#
loop_
_entity.id
_entity.type
_entity.pdbx_description
1 polymer ?
#
loop_
_entity_poly.entity_id
_entity_poly.type
_entity_poly.pdbx_seq_one_letter_code
_entity_poly.pdbx_strand_id
1 'polypeptide(L)'
;MSGQFDLDYVSLPISNEANKQLEEGVQQKKTEINALQQQIGEHNDRIHILSEHLKNVQQELNLTQALYEARRKDVETEKHLIQVADREEGRLKDGYRELQSKQEKLSELMNTYENNLFKTNSELEKIRKQMNWEKQTLEAWLEESARRDEDASTIAKYARSDEAKIKELLLKSEELNISYVKAKHSLNVESMDTVAAQIELDNTAQAFRQAHDERQSLILQWEQIIEQMKRRDQDMDRTATELARLKAEIKVLEGSVNEKKQFLEEEKNNNKEMEKKVHGAEVLSAKTHNEYQEKEKNKQQLKDELETLKYSVDRAAADLESMRGQSHRMTKEIQDKTNRLDTLHHQLLIMQEEHKRAIQKTLSAEDRAQKMDQLLAQEEATVQQLEKELAGKREKKFKQSQQLQEVKRRKQNIEAEIQSAKVALRNLSSNQRKVDDEALKQQELLYIQDFQLQQLDHKLNRLEGERTEEEKAHLTKKMKELEADWESQSQSETLLSSQLKRLQDDLRRASRQIEVKQKEKNTLLGKIDELNLHIDSTQRELRKMIAAKQDLMVDENIIKLEVKRLRDALFSCSDDVVGLEKDKQQLMTVMLERKKEIAVHKEMLKVQIKTNEGERLTFSTELHDRIAKIDRLRKRYEILTISMNPPEGEEEHSQTYYVIKAAQEREELQREGDDLDAKIRKAEKEIQALENTLALINSKNNKFRKSLQTYDPSGEDSLELETLEGQFKASADKYRHKRKQLRQLESDIQSLNNALSLITAEHDNCNNSLQDTKDMLAQYTKEYEDTKVKLDRANKQSIKLAKEIRLKKNTTDKTDVEEDIELRELRDFNTSVFHQLGTIAASDSNLADTIHLLLSQVGLPPPPPPTGIKASSLPSSARSSTSQLSTSSTSSRQSTPRQSLQYKPIDIILTGQSTPPRDGRTTPQESSSPRSSISSSGSKGSSRRHSKPPSPLASPHSSTGSASRPASSLDLTIRPT
;
A
#
# COMPACT_ATOMS: atom_id res chain seq x y z
N MET A 1 44.21 -124.33 -114.21
CA MET A 1 44.48 -123.85 -115.59
C MET A 1 46.00 -123.65 -115.68
N SER A 2 46.81 -124.69 -115.88
CA SER A 2 46.61 -125.90 -116.70
C SER A 2 46.59 -125.55 -118.20
N GLY A 3 47.78 -125.30 -118.75
CA GLY A 3 48.07 -124.99 -120.14
C GLY A 3 49.46 -125.55 -120.48
N GLN A 4 49.53 -126.88 -120.57
CA GLN A 4 50.75 -127.68 -120.67
C GLN A 4 50.93 -128.14 -122.11
N PHE A 5 52.00 -127.70 -122.80
CA PHE A 5 52.49 -128.32 -124.05
C PHE A 5 53.99 -128.07 -124.24
N ASP A 6 54.77 -129.09 -123.84
CA ASP A 6 55.90 -129.72 -124.55
C ASP A 6 56.96 -128.86 -125.28
N LEU A 7 58.21 -129.03 -124.85
CA LEU A 7 59.39 -128.78 -125.68
C LEU A 7 59.58 -129.95 -126.64
N ASP A 8 59.37 -129.72 -127.93
CA ASP A 8 59.73 -130.66 -129.00
C ASP A 8 61.26 -130.75 -129.18
N TYR A 9 61.91 -131.57 -128.34
CA TYR A 9 63.34 -131.87 -128.45
C TYR A 9 63.58 -132.89 -129.57
N VAL A 10 63.56 -132.41 -130.82
CA VAL A 10 63.72 -133.27 -132.02
C VAL A 10 65.17 -133.75 -132.14
N SER A 11 65.39 -134.93 -131.55
CA SER A 11 66.40 -135.96 -131.82
C SER A 11 67.38 -135.70 -132.99
N LEU A 12 68.68 -135.69 -132.68
CA LEU A 12 69.72 -136.03 -133.67
C LEU A 12 69.89 -137.57 -133.73
N PRO A 13 70.15 -138.17 -134.90
CA PRO A 13 70.32 -139.61 -135.02
C PRO A 13 71.51 -140.14 -134.20
N ILE A 14 71.24 -141.10 -133.30
CA ILE A 14 72.27 -141.77 -132.48
C ILE A 14 72.74 -143.04 -133.18
N SER A 15 74.05 -143.13 -133.44
CA SER A 15 74.72 -144.33 -133.97
C SER A 15 75.80 -144.86 -133.02
N ASN A 16 75.62 -144.73 -131.69
CA ASN A 16 76.48 -145.42 -130.73
C ASN A 16 75.77 -145.72 -129.39
N GLU A 17 76.02 -146.91 -128.86
CA GLU A 17 75.21 -147.56 -127.81
C GLU A 17 75.37 -146.92 -126.42
N ALA A 18 76.54 -146.33 -126.15
CA ALA A 18 76.86 -145.66 -124.89
C ALA A 18 75.94 -144.46 -124.57
N ASN A 19 75.44 -143.75 -125.59
CA ASN A 19 74.60 -142.56 -125.38
C ASN A 19 73.22 -142.93 -124.80
N LYS A 20 72.69 -144.12 -125.11
CA LYS A 20 71.37 -144.55 -124.64
C LYS A 20 71.33 -144.73 -123.12
N GLN A 21 72.40 -145.29 -122.54
CA GLN A 21 72.52 -145.47 -121.08
C GLN A 21 72.62 -144.13 -120.33
N LEU A 22 73.27 -143.12 -120.93
CA LEU A 22 73.31 -141.76 -120.38
C LEU A 22 71.93 -141.08 -120.45
N GLU A 23 71.15 -141.29 -121.51
CA GLU A 23 69.82 -140.71 -121.64
C GLU A 23 68.82 -141.29 -120.62
N GLU A 24 68.83 -142.61 -120.39
CA GLU A 24 68.03 -143.26 -119.35
C GLU A 24 68.39 -142.73 -117.94
N GLY A 25 69.70 -142.56 -117.65
CA GLY A 25 70.16 -141.94 -116.39
C GLY A 25 69.74 -140.47 -116.23
N VAL A 26 69.71 -139.70 -117.33
CA VAL A 26 69.21 -138.31 -117.33
C VAL A 26 67.69 -138.26 -117.09
N GLN A 27 66.91 -139.21 -117.62
CA GLN A 27 65.47 -139.27 -117.35
C GLN A 27 65.17 -139.57 -115.86
N GLN A 28 65.88 -140.53 -115.25
CA GLN A 28 65.74 -140.81 -113.81
C GLN A 28 66.08 -139.57 -112.97
N LYS A 29 67.20 -138.89 -113.26
CA LYS A 29 67.57 -137.62 -112.59
C LYS A 29 66.51 -136.53 -112.75
N LYS A 30 65.88 -136.39 -113.92
CA LYS A 30 64.76 -135.45 -114.13
C LYS A 30 63.55 -135.79 -113.24
N THR A 31 63.23 -137.06 -113.04
CA THR A 31 62.11 -137.44 -112.14
C THR A 31 62.39 -137.14 -110.66
N GLU A 32 63.63 -137.34 -110.18
CA GLU A 32 64.04 -136.90 -108.83
C GLU A 32 63.96 -135.38 -108.67
N ILE A 33 64.45 -134.63 -109.67
CA ILE A 33 64.42 -133.15 -109.67
C ILE A 33 62.99 -132.62 -109.61
N ASN A 34 62.07 -133.17 -110.40
CA ASN A 34 60.66 -132.73 -110.38
C ASN A 34 60.00 -132.96 -109.00
N ALA A 35 60.27 -134.10 -108.36
CA ALA A 35 59.73 -134.41 -107.03
C ALA A 35 60.29 -133.45 -105.95
N LEU A 36 61.59 -133.16 -105.99
CA LEU A 36 62.21 -132.19 -105.09
C LEU A 36 61.74 -130.75 -105.37
N GLN A 37 61.51 -130.38 -106.63
CA GLN A 37 60.93 -129.08 -106.99
C GLN A 37 59.50 -128.92 -106.45
N GLN A 38 58.68 -129.97 -106.44
CA GLN A 38 57.36 -129.91 -105.82
C GLN A 38 57.46 -129.67 -104.30
N GLN A 39 58.32 -130.41 -103.60
CA GLN A 39 58.54 -130.22 -102.16
C GLN A 39 59.10 -128.82 -101.82
N ILE A 40 59.99 -128.28 -102.66
CA ILE A 40 60.49 -126.92 -102.55
C ILE A 40 59.37 -125.90 -102.79
N GLY A 41 58.45 -126.16 -103.73
CA GLY A 41 57.24 -125.36 -103.93
C GLY A 41 56.36 -125.32 -102.68
N GLU A 42 55.96 -126.48 -102.16
CA GLU A 42 55.14 -126.61 -100.94
C GLU A 42 55.81 -125.96 -99.70
N HIS A 43 57.14 -126.01 -99.61
CA HIS A 43 57.89 -125.30 -98.57
C HIS A 43 57.95 -123.79 -98.80
N ASN A 44 58.12 -123.31 -100.04
CA ASN A 44 58.13 -121.89 -100.37
C ASN A 44 56.75 -121.25 -100.13
N ASP A 45 55.66 -121.91 -100.53
CA ASP A 45 54.28 -121.46 -100.27
C ASP A 45 54.03 -121.35 -98.76
N ARG A 46 54.49 -122.33 -97.98
CA ARG A 46 54.41 -122.29 -96.51
C ARG A 46 55.26 -121.17 -95.90
N ILE A 47 56.45 -120.91 -96.43
CA ILE A 47 57.30 -119.79 -96.00
C ILE A 47 56.64 -118.45 -96.37
N HIS A 48 56.02 -118.35 -97.54
CA HIS A 48 55.29 -117.16 -97.98
C HIS A 48 54.12 -116.85 -97.03
N ILE A 49 53.24 -117.82 -96.76
CA ILE A 49 52.12 -117.67 -95.80
C ILE A 49 52.62 -117.29 -94.40
N LEU A 50 53.72 -117.90 -93.93
CA LEU A 50 54.33 -117.54 -92.64
C LEU A 50 54.94 -116.12 -92.66
N SER A 51 55.49 -115.67 -93.79
CA SER A 51 56.02 -114.31 -93.94
C SER A 51 54.93 -113.24 -93.98
N GLU A 52 53.78 -113.53 -94.60
CA GLU A 52 52.60 -112.66 -94.58
C GLU A 52 51.97 -112.61 -93.19
N HIS A 53 51.82 -113.76 -92.53
CA HIS A 53 51.38 -113.81 -91.14
C HIS A 53 52.34 -113.03 -90.21
N LEU A 54 53.66 -113.12 -90.43
CA LEU A 54 54.65 -112.35 -89.68
C LEU A 54 54.55 -110.84 -89.95
N LYS A 55 54.36 -110.43 -91.21
CA LYS A 55 54.06 -109.03 -91.56
C LYS A 55 52.79 -108.52 -90.87
N ASN A 56 51.72 -109.31 -90.86
CA ASN A 56 50.47 -108.95 -90.21
C ASN A 56 50.65 -108.85 -88.68
N VAL A 57 51.37 -109.78 -88.05
CA VAL A 57 51.72 -109.71 -86.61
C VAL A 57 52.61 -108.50 -86.30
N GLN A 58 53.51 -108.10 -87.19
CA GLN A 58 54.29 -106.86 -87.04
C GLN A 58 53.42 -105.60 -87.20
N GLN A 59 52.45 -105.59 -88.12
CA GLN A 59 51.48 -104.50 -88.26
C GLN A 59 50.60 -104.39 -87.01
N GLU A 60 50.04 -105.48 -86.50
CA GLU A 60 49.28 -105.52 -85.24
C GLU A 60 50.13 -105.11 -84.03
N LEU A 61 51.41 -105.50 -83.97
CA LEU A 61 52.34 -105.03 -82.94
C LEU A 61 52.57 -103.51 -83.02
N ASN A 62 52.75 -102.96 -84.22
CA ASN A 62 52.92 -101.52 -84.42
C ASN A 62 51.63 -100.74 -84.10
N LEU A 63 50.46 -101.28 -84.46
CA LEU A 63 49.16 -100.70 -84.13
C LEU A 63 48.89 -100.72 -82.63
N THR A 64 49.17 -101.82 -81.94
CA THR A 64 49.03 -101.92 -80.47
C THR A 64 50.06 -101.06 -79.72
N GLN A 65 51.28 -100.91 -80.23
CA GLN A 65 52.24 -99.94 -79.69
C GLN A 65 51.77 -98.49 -79.89
N ALA A 66 51.23 -98.14 -81.05
CA ALA A 66 50.66 -96.81 -81.30
C ALA A 66 49.44 -96.51 -80.42
N LEU A 67 48.56 -97.50 -80.20
CA LEU A 67 47.44 -97.41 -79.25
C LEU A 67 47.92 -97.28 -77.80
N TYR A 68 48.97 -98.00 -77.40
CA TYR A 68 49.58 -97.87 -76.07
C TYR A 68 50.22 -96.48 -75.88
N GLU A 69 50.95 -95.97 -76.87
CA GLU A 69 51.48 -94.60 -76.86
C GLU A 69 50.39 -93.54 -76.77
N ALA A 70 49.29 -93.70 -77.52
CA ALA A 70 48.13 -92.82 -77.43
C ALA A 70 47.52 -92.87 -76.02
N ARG A 71 47.24 -94.06 -75.49
CA ARG A 71 46.69 -94.21 -74.13
C ARG A 71 47.64 -93.70 -73.03
N ARG A 72 48.96 -93.76 -73.24
CA ARG A 72 49.94 -93.15 -72.33
C ARG A 72 49.84 -91.62 -72.35
N LYS A 73 49.72 -91.01 -73.53
CA LYS A 73 49.51 -89.57 -73.71
C LYS A 73 48.16 -89.13 -73.13
N ASP A 74 47.09 -89.92 -73.31
CA ASP A 74 45.81 -89.70 -72.63
C ASP A 74 46.01 -89.63 -71.11
N VAL A 75 46.63 -90.65 -70.49
CA VAL A 75 46.89 -90.70 -69.04
C VAL A 75 47.81 -89.55 -68.57
N GLU A 76 48.74 -89.09 -69.39
CA GLU A 76 49.55 -87.89 -69.12
C GLU A 76 48.67 -86.62 -69.13
N THR A 77 47.71 -86.50 -70.05
CA THR A 77 46.75 -85.38 -70.09
C THR A 77 45.67 -85.44 -69.00
N GLU A 78 45.15 -86.64 -68.68
CA GLU A 78 44.25 -86.88 -67.54
C GLU A 78 44.92 -86.41 -66.24
N LYS A 79 46.19 -86.77 -66.01
CA LYS A 79 46.98 -86.31 -64.86
C LYS A 79 47.17 -84.78 -64.84
N HIS A 80 47.41 -84.16 -65.99
CA HIS A 80 47.51 -82.70 -66.07
C HIS A 80 46.16 -82.02 -65.74
N LEU A 81 45.04 -82.55 -66.25
CA LEU A 81 43.69 -82.05 -65.96
C LEU A 81 43.35 -82.18 -64.47
N ILE A 82 43.69 -83.31 -63.84
CA ILE A 82 43.55 -83.49 -62.39
C ILE A 82 44.34 -82.42 -61.63
N GLN A 83 45.63 -82.21 -61.96
CA GLN A 83 46.43 -81.17 -61.31
C GLN A 83 45.93 -79.73 -61.57
N VAL A 84 45.17 -79.48 -62.63
CA VAL A 84 44.50 -78.18 -62.83
C VAL A 84 43.24 -78.10 -61.95
N ALA A 85 42.45 -79.17 -61.88
CA ALA A 85 41.30 -79.26 -60.99
C ALA A 85 41.70 -79.12 -59.51
N ASP A 86 42.78 -79.77 -59.05
CA ASP A 86 43.31 -79.65 -57.67
C ASP A 86 43.71 -78.21 -57.33
N ARG A 87 44.30 -77.47 -58.29
CA ARG A 87 44.69 -76.07 -58.10
C ARG A 87 43.49 -75.13 -58.08
N GLU A 88 42.50 -75.36 -58.94
CA GLU A 88 41.24 -74.61 -58.91
C GLU A 88 40.42 -74.93 -57.65
N GLU A 89 40.39 -76.18 -57.19
CA GLU A 89 39.76 -76.56 -55.91
C GLU A 89 40.49 -75.91 -54.72
N GLY A 90 41.82 -75.85 -54.74
CA GLY A 90 42.62 -75.09 -53.77
C GLY A 90 42.26 -73.60 -53.77
N ARG A 91 42.26 -72.96 -54.94
CA ARG A 91 41.87 -71.54 -55.14
C ARG A 91 40.45 -71.26 -54.65
N LEU A 92 39.51 -72.18 -54.89
CA LEU A 92 38.13 -72.11 -54.42
C LEU A 92 38.03 -72.33 -52.90
N LYS A 93 38.83 -73.23 -52.31
CA LYS A 93 38.93 -73.44 -50.85
C LYS A 93 39.54 -72.24 -50.11
N ASP A 94 40.49 -71.53 -50.73
CA ASP A 94 41.03 -70.28 -50.20
C ASP A 94 40.00 -69.14 -50.30
N GLY A 95 39.37 -68.97 -51.48
CA GLY A 95 38.28 -68.00 -51.68
C GLY A 95 37.07 -68.24 -50.76
N TYR A 96 36.72 -69.50 -50.50
CA TYR A 96 35.69 -69.88 -49.54
C TYR A 96 36.07 -69.50 -48.11
N ARG A 97 37.32 -69.76 -47.67
CA ARG A 97 37.82 -69.33 -46.35
C ARG A 97 37.85 -67.81 -46.19
N GLU A 98 38.20 -67.08 -47.25
CA GLU A 98 38.07 -65.63 -47.27
C GLU A 98 36.61 -65.16 -47.12
N LEU A 99 35.68 -65.77 -47.85
CA LEU A 99 34.25 -65.45 -47.76
C LEU A 99 33.67 -65.81 -46.39
N GLN A 100 34.05 -66.94 -45.81
CA GLN A 100 33.68 -67.34 -44.46
C GLN A 100 34.20 -66.33 -43.43
N SER A 101 35.47 -65.91 -43.50
CA SER A 101 35.99 -64.89 -42.59
C SER A 101 35.33 -63.52 -42.77
N LYS A 102 34.86 -63.19 -43.98
CA LYS A 102 34.04 -61.99 -44.23
C LYS A 102 32.64 -62.14 -43.64
N GLN A 103 32.02 -63.33 -43.73
CA GLN A 103 30.73 -63.65 -43.13
C GLN A 103 30.78 -63.63 -41.58
N GLU A 104 31.84 -64.17 -40.99
CA GLU A 104 32.09 -64.13 -39.53
C GLU A 104 32.17 -62.68 -39.04
N LYS A 105 33.00 -61.85 -39.70
CA LYS A 105 33.11 -60.41 -39.39
C LYS A 105 31.80 -59.64 -39.60
N LEU A 106 31.01 -60.00 -40.60
CA LEU A 106 29.67 -59.43 -40.81
C LEU A 106 28.69 -59.85 -39.71
N SER A 107 28.80 -61.09 -39.20
CA SER A 107 28.00 -61.55 -38.06
C SER A 107 28.43 -60.89 -36.75
N GLU A 108 29.72 -60.70 -36.51
CA GLU A 108 30.23 -59.90 -35.37
C GLU A 108 29.71 -58.47 -35.45
N LEU A 109 29.82 -57.83 -36.61
CA LEU A 109 29.33 -56.48 -36.85
C LEU A 109 27.80 -56.39 -36.63
N MET A 110 27.03 -57.36 -37.15
CA MET A 110 25.59 -57.46 -36.91
C MET A 110 25.28 -57.57 -35.42
N ASN A 111 25.97 -58.45 -34.69
CA ASN A 111 25.83 -58.58 -33.24
C ASN A 111 26.16 -57.26 -32.52
N THR A 112 27.14 -56.46 -32.96
CA THR A 112 27.39 -55.13 -32.37
C THR A 112 26.27 -54.14 -32.67
N TYR A 113 25.69 -54.15 -33.88
CA TYR A 113 24.53 -53.31 -34.22
C TYR A 113 23.29 -53.71 -33.44
N GLU A 114 23.00 -55.00 -33.27
CA GLU A 114 21.89 -55.50 -32.45
C GLU A 114 22.04 -55.11 -30.97
N ASN A 115 23.24 -55.24 -30.41
CA ASN A 115 23.54 -54.78 -29.04
C ASN A 115 23.37 -53.26 -28.88
N ASN A 116 23.73 -52.47 -29.90
CA ASN A 116 23.55 -51.02 -29.88
C ASN A 116 22.08 -50.61 -30.10
N LEU A 117 21.34 -51.36 -30.92
CA LEU A 117 19.89 -51.21 -31.11
C LEU A 117 19.14 -51.53 -29.80
N PHE A 118 19.54 -52.58 -29.08
CA PHE A 118 18.97 -52.93 -27.79
C PHE A 118 19.23 -51.84 -26.73
N LYS A 119 20.46 -51.30 -26.65
CA LYS A 119 20.80 -50.18 -25.75
C LYS A 119 19.96 -48.94 -26.04
N THR A 120 19.96 -48.49 -27.30
CA THR A 120 19.21 -47.29 -27.72
C THR A 120 17.70 -47.48 -27.58
N ASN A 121 17.15 -48.68 -27.82
CA ASN A 121 15.74 -48.97 -27.55
C ASN A 121 15.43 -48.98 -26.04
N SER A 122 16.34 -49.48 -25.18
CA SER A 122 16.21 -49.38 -23.72
C SER A 122 16.24 -47.93 -23.23
N GLU A 123 17.07 -47.08 -23.83
CA GLU A 123 17.13 -45.64 -23.56
C GLU A 123 15.87 -44.91 -24.02
N LEU A 124 15.36 -45.22 -25.22
CA LEU A 124 14.05 -44.75 -25.70
C LEU A 124 12.90 -45.20 -24.77
N GLU A 125 12.97 -46.40 -24.20
CA GLU A 125 11.97 -46.86 -23.23
C GLU A 125 12.03 -46.08 -21.90
N LYS A 126 13.24 -45.74 -21.42
CA LYS A 126 13.42 -44.87 -20.24
C LYS A 126 12.86 -43.48 -20.51
N ILE A 127 13.18 -42.88 -21.66
CA ILE A 127 12.69 -41.57 -22.09
C ILE A 127 11.16 -41.59 -22.22
N ARG A 128 10.56 -42.64 -22.80
CA ARG A 128 9.09 -42.79 -22.87
C ARG A 128 8.44 -42.88 -21.49
N LYS A 129 9.03 -43.63 -20.56
CA LYS A 129 8.54 -43.74 -19.17
C LYS A 129 8.65 -42.41 -18.42
N GLN A 130 9.76 -41.69 -18.59
CA GLN A 130 9.95 -40.34 -18.06
C GLN A 130 8.93 -39.36 -18.66
N MET A 131 8.80 -39.27 -19.99
CA MET A 131 7.85 -38.40 -20.67
C MET A 131 6.40 -38.67 -20.24
N ASN A 132 6.02 -39.93 -20.00
CA ASN A 132 4.69 -40.27 -19.50
C ASN A 132 4.47 -39.81 -18.03
N TRP A 133 5.51 -39.84 -17.20
CA TRP A 133 5.46 -39.32 -15.83
C TRP A 133 5.46 -37.78 -15.79
N GLU A 134 6.26 -37.13 -16.64
CA GLU A 134 6.24 -35.68 -16.86
C GLU A 134 4.88 -35.21 -17.37
N LYS A 135 4.25 -35.98 -18.27
CA LYS A 135 2.87 -35.74 -18.71
C LYS A 135 1.88 -35.87 -17.54
N GLN A 136 1.91 -36.96 -16.78
CA GLN A 136 0.98 -37.19 -15.67
C GLN A 136 1.14 -36.14 -14.55
N THR A 137 2.36 -35.71 -14.26
CA THR A 137 2.61 -34.63 -13.29
C THR A 137 2.13 -33.27 -13.83
N LEU A 138 2.31 -32.97 -15.12
CA LEU A 138 1.75 -31.78 -15.74
C LEU A 138 0.21 -31.77 -15.72
N GLU A 139 -0.44 -32.89 -16.04
CA GLU A 139 -1.90 -33.03 -15.97
C GLU A 139 -2.41 -32.79 -14.53
N ALA A 140 -1.73 -33.33 -13.51
CA ALA A 140 -2.06 -33.07 -12.11
C ALA A 140 -1.83 -31.59 -11.69
N TRP A 141 -0.75 -30.95 -12.16
CA TRP A 141 -0.50 -29.52 -11.91
C TRP A 141 -1.54 -28.61 -12.58
N LEU A 142 -2.05 -28.97 -13.76
CA LEU A 142 -3.11 -28.25 -14.45
C LEU A 142 -4.46 -28.39 -13.73
N GLU A 143 -4.82 -29.60 -13.27
CA GLU A 143 -6.04 -29.82 -12.49
C GLU A 143 -6.00 -29.07 -11.15
N GLU A 144 -4.88 -29.14 -10.45
CA GLU A 144 -4.65 -28.41 -9.20
C GLU A 144 -4.63 -26.88 -9.40
N SER A 145 -4.17 -26.37 -10.55
CA SER A 145 -4.31 -24.95 -10.90
C SER A 145 -5.78 -24.57 -11.10
N ALA A 146 -6.52 -25.36 -11.89
CA ALA A 146 -7.94 -25.11 -12.16
C ALA A 146 -8.78 -25.10 -10.88
N ARG A 147 -8.51 -26.02 -9.94
CA ARG A 147 -9.16 -26.04 -8.60
C ARG A 147 -8.89 -24.75 -7.82
N ARG A 148 -7.66 -24.22 -7.84
CA ARG A 148 -7.35 -22.94 -7.16
C ARG A 148 -7.99 -21.73 -7.86
N ASP A 149 -8.12 -21.75 -9.17
CA ASP A 149 -8.84 -20.71 -9.92
C ASP A 149 -10.36 -20.75 -9.62
N GLU A 150 -10.93 -21.95 -9.45
CA GLU A 150 -12.31 -22.14 -8.96
C GLU A 150 -12.47 -21.65 -7.51
N ASP A 151 -11.58 -22.03 -6.58
CA ASP A 151 -11.59 -21.55 -5.20
C ASP A 151 -11.49 -20.01 -5.14
N ALA A 152 -10.55 -19.41 -5.87
CA ALA A 152 -10.42 -17.95 -5.98
C ALA A 152 -11.69 -17.30 -6.55
N SER A 153 -12.37 -17.96 -7.50
CA SER A 153 -13.67 -17.54 -8.04
C SER A 153 -14.79 -17.64 -7.00
N THR A 154 -14.78 -18.60 -6.07
CA THR A 154 -15.74 -18.63 -4.95
C THR A 154 -15.45 -17.54 -3.92
N ILE A 155 -14.19 -17.34 -3.52
CA ILE A 155 -13.77 -16.29 -2.59
C ILE A 155 -14.16 -14.90 -3.14
N ALA A 156 -13.94 -14.66 -4.44
CA ALA A 156 -14.34 -13.42 -5.09
C ALA A 156 -15.87 -13.21 -5.16
N LYS A 157 -16.68 -14.29 -5.14
CA LYS A 157 -18.16 -14.19 -5.02
C LYS A 157 -18.57 -13.83 -3.59
N TYR A 158 -17.98 -14.47 -2.59
CA TYR A 158 -18.26 -14.17 -1.18
C TYR A 158 -17.84 -12.74 -0.80
N ALA A 159 -16.66 -12.28 -1.22
CA ALA A 159 -16.23 -10.90 -1.02
C ALA A 159 -17.23 -9.87 -1.59
N ARG A 160 -17.84 -10.15 -2.75
CA ARG A 160 -18.87 -9.30 -3.35
C ARG A 160 -20.21 -9.32 -2.59
N SER A 161 -20.63 -10.47 -2.04
CA SER A 161 -21.82 -10.51 -1.18
C SER A 161 -21.60 -9.79 0.14
N ASP A 162 -20.39 -9.90 0.71
CA ASP A 162 -20.03 -9.24 1.96
C ASP A 162 -19.93 -7.72 1.76
N GLU A 163 -19.31 -7.25 0.66
CA GLU A 163 -19.34 -5.84 0.24
C GLU A 163 -20.78 -5.31 0.10
N ALA A 164 -21.68 -6.09 -0.51
CA ALA A 164 -23.07 -5.69 -0.66
C ALA A 164 -23.78 -5.60 0.70
N LYS A 165 -23.53 -6.56 1.61
CA LYS A 165 -24.09 -6.56 2.96
C LYS A 165 -23.55 -5.42 3.82
N ILE A 166 -22.26 -5.09 3.70
CA ILE A 166 -21.64 -3.93 4.35
C ILE A 166 -22.30 -2.64 3.86
N LYS A 167 -22.53 -2.48 2.55
CA LYS A 167 -23.22 -1.30 1.99
C LYS A 167 -24.67 -1.17 2.50
N GLU A 168 -25.41 -2.28 2.59
CA GLU A 168 -26.76 -2.31 3.19
C GLU A 168 -26.73 -1.90 4.68
N LEU A 169 -25.79 -2.44 5.47
CA LEU A 169 -25.66 -2.13 6.89
C LEU A 169 -25.23 -0.68 7.14
N LEU A 170 -24.36 -0.12 6.29
CA LEU A 170 -23.97 1.29 6.34
C LEU A 170 -25.16 2.22 6.04
N LEU A 171 -25.95 1.94 5.00
CA LEU A 171 -27.16 2.70 4.70
C LEU A 171 -28.15 2.65 5.88
N LYS A 172 -28.40 1.46 6.44
CA LYS A 172 -29.28 1.28 7.59
C LYS A 172 -28.75 1.98 8.86
N SER A 173 -27.44 2.02 9.05
CA SER A 173 -26.82 2.78 10.14
C SER A 173 -27.05 4.28 9.97
N GLU A 174 -27.00 4.81 8.75
CA GLU A 174 -27.21 6.23 8.47
C GLU A 174 -28.68 6.62 8.55
N GLU A 175 -29.61 5.76 8.11
CA GLU A 175 -31.05 5.92 8.36
C GLU A 175 -31.38 6.01 9.86
N LEU A 176 -30.79 5.12 10.67
CA LEU A 176 -30.93 5.14 12.13
C LEU A 176 -30.27 6.38 12.77
N ASN A 177 -29.14 6.83 12.25
CA ASN A 177 -28.46 8.06 12.68
C ASN A 177 -29.34 9.29 12.40
N ILE A 178 -29.89 9.42 11.19
CA ILE A 178 -30.83 10.48 10.81
C ILE A 178 -32.10 10.43 11.68
N SER A 179 -32.61 9.24 11.99
CA SER A 179 -33.76 9.07 12.89
C SER A 179 -33.44 9.52 14.32
N TYR A 180 -32.29 9.12 14.86
CA TYR A 180 -31.78 9.55 16.18
C TYR A 180 -31.58 11.07 16.26
N VAL A 181 -30.98 11.70 15.24
CA VAL A 181 -30.79 13.15 15.19
C VAL A 181 -32.13 13.89 15.16
N LYS A 182 -33.13 13.40 14.41
CA LYS A 182 -34.49 13.95 14.42
C LYS A 182 -35.15 13.81 15.80
N ALA A 183 -35.13 12.63 16.39
CA ALA A 183 -35.70 12.39 17.72
C ALA A 183 -35.04 13.25 18.81
N LYS A 184 -33.71 13.41 18.76
CA LYS A 184 -32.96 14.31 19.65
C LYS A 184 -33.31 15.77 19.43
N HIS A 185 -33.55 16.21 18.20
CA HIS A 185 -34.00 17.57 17.93
C HIS A 185 -35.40 17.83 18.49
N SER A 186 -36.36 16.91 18.28
CA SER A 186 -37.70 16.99 18.89
C SER A 186 -37.62 17.02 20.42
N LEU A 187 -36.83 16.14 21.05
CA LEU A 187 -36.63 16.15 22.50
C LEU A 187 -36.04 17.47 23.02
N ASN A 188 -35.13 18.09 22.27
CA ASN A 188 -34.59 19.40 22.63
C ASN A 188 -35.65 20.51 22.54
N VAL A 189 -36.56 20.46 21.55
CA VAL A 189 -37.67 21.42 21.42
C VAL A 189 -38.66 21.26 22.59
N GLU A 190 -39.13 20.04 22.84
CA GLU A 190 -40.00 19.73 24.00
C GLU A 190 -39.33 20.14 25.33
N SER A 191 -38.00 19.97 25.44
CA SER A 191 -37.23 20.41 26.62
C SER A 191 -37.05 21.93 26.72
N MET A 192 -37.18 22.68 25.63
CA MET A 192 -37.19 24.14 25.65
C MET A 192 -38.58 24.67 25.98
N ASP A 193 -39.62 24.09 25.39
CA ASP A 193 -41.01 24.48 25.61
C ASP A 193 -41.47 24.16 27.05
N THR A 194 -41.06 23.03 27.62
CA THR A 194 -41.33 22.72 29.04
C THR A 194 -40.57 23.64 30.01
N VAL A 195 -39.36 24.08 29.66
CA VAL A 195 -38.62 25.08 30.45
C VAL A 195 -39.27 26.46 30.32
N ALA A 196 -39.75 26.85 29.15
CA ALA A 196 -40.49 28.10 28.95
C ALA A 196 -41.79 28.11 29.77
N ALA A 197 -42.58 27.04 29.71
CA ALA A 197 -43.79 26.88 30.51
C ALA A 197 -43.50 26.91 32.03
N GLN A 198 -42.39 26.32 32.49
CA GLN A 198 -41.97 26.43 33.89
C GLN A 198 -41.63 27.87 34.29
N ILE A 199 -40.95 28.63 33.43
CA ILE A 199 -40.65 30.05 33.67
C ILE A 199 -41.95 30.89 33.72
N GLU A 200 -42.93 30.60 32.87
CA GLU A 200 -44.25 31.25 32.92
C GLU A 200 -45.03 30.90 34.20
N LEU A 201 -44.96 29.64 34.67
CA LEU A 201 -45.54 29.21 35.94
C LEU A 201 -44.86 29.87 37.15
N ASP A 202 -43.54 29.98 37.16
CA ASP A 202 -42.81 30.66 38.25
C ASP A 202 -43.05 32.17 38.25
N ASN A 203 -43.14 32.81 37.07
CA ASN A 203 -43.48 34.23 36.94
C ASN A 203 -44.94 34.51 37.37
N THR A 204 -45.90 33.69 36.96
CA THR A 204 -47.30 33.83 37.42
C THR A 204 -47.42 33.52 38.92
N ALA A 205 -46.68 32.57 39.46
CA ALA A 205 -46.61 32.34 40.91
C ALA A 205 -45.99 33.52 41.67
N GLN A 206 -45.00 34.22 41.10
CA GLN A 206 -44.45 35.45 41.66
C GLN A 206 -45.47 36.60 41.62
N ALA A 207 -46.21 36.76 40.51
CA ALA A 207 -47.29 37.73 40.39
C ALA A 207 -48.44 37.44 41.39
N PHE A 208 -48.79 36.17 41.61
CA PHE A 208 -49.77 35.78 42.64
C PHE A 208 -49.30 36.13 44.07
N ARG A 209 -48.01 36.02 44.38
CA ARG A 209 -47.47 36.48 45.67
C ARG A 209 -47.57 37.99 45.81
N GLN A 210 -47.13 38.73 44.80
CA GLN A 210 -47.23 40.21 44.77
C GLN A 210 -48.68 40.67 44.94
N ALA A 211 -49.63 40.10 44.19
CA ALA A 211 -51.06 40.40 44.33
C ALA A 211 -51.63 39.99 45.71
N HIS A 212 -51.08 38.97 46.37
CA HIS A 212 -51.46 38.61 47.74
C HIS A 212 -50.88 39.60 48.76
N ASP A 213 -49.63 40.04 48.60
CA ASP A 213 -48.99 41.03 49.47
C ASP A 213 -49.69 42.40 49.34
N GLU A 214 -50.02 42.82 48.11
CA GLU A 214 -50.84 44.00 47.83
C GLU A 214 -52.24 43.88 48.44
N ARG A 215 -52.90 42.72 48.28
CA ARG A 215 -54.20 42.45 48.92
C ARG A 215 -54.10 42.50 50.44
N GLN A 216 -53.03 41.99 51.04
CA GLN A 216 -52.83 42.00 52.48
C GLN A 216 -52.55 43.42 53.00
N SER A 217 -51.76 44.21 52.26
CA SER A 217 -51.54 45.63 52.52
C SER A 217 -52.85 46.43 52.43
N LEU A 218 -53.68 46.16 51.42
CA LEU A 218 -55.03 46.72 51.31
C LEU A 218 -55.92 46.29 52.48
N ILE A 219 -55.96 45.01 52.88
CA ILE A 219 -56.73 44.55 54.04
C ILE A 219 -56.30 45.30 55.30
N LEU A 220 -54.99 45.44 55.57
CA LEU A 220 -54.48 46.21 56.71
C LEU A 220 -54.87 47.69 56.65
N GLN A 221 -54.88 48.32 55.48
CA GLN A 221 -55.36 49.69 55.31
C GLN A 221 -56.88 49.80 55.56
N TRP A 222 -57.67 48.84 55.07
CA TRP A 222 -59.11 48.77 55.32
C TRP A 222 -59.43 48.51 56.80
N GLU A 223 -58.68 47.63 57.48
CA GLU A 223 -58.78 47.39 58.92
C GLU A 223 -58.43 48.65 59.72
N GLN A 224 -57.37 49.38 59.35
CA GLN A 224 -57.03 50.68 59.95
C GLN A 224 -58.12 51.74 59.71
N ILE A 225 -58.73 51.79 58.53
CA ILE A 225 -59.86 52.69 58.25
C ILE A 225 -61.08 52.31 59.09
N ILE A 226 -61.40 51.02 59.22
CA ILE A 226 -62.49 50.52 60.07
C ILE A 226 -62.20 50.80 61.55
N GLU A 227 -60.96 50.72 62.00
CA GLU A 227 -60.60 51.05 63.39
C GLU A 227 -60.66 52.57 63.63
N GLN A 228 -60.21 53.40 62.69
CA GLN A 228 -60.38 54.85 62.74
C GLN A 228 -61.86 55.26 62.69
N MET A 229 -62.69 54.53 61.95
CA MET A 229 -64.15 54.70 61.94
C MET A 229 -64.73 54.36 63.30
N LYS A 230 -64.47 53.17 63.85
CA LYS A 230 -64.91 52.77 65.20
C LYS A 230 -64.46 53.74 66.30
N ARG A 231 -63.24 54.28 66.21
CA ARG A 231 -62.74 55.31 67.14
C ARG A 231 -63.54 56.61 66.99
N ARG A 232 -63.84 57.05 65.76
CA ARG A 232 -64.73 58.20 65.48
C ARG A 232 -66.16 57.96 65.94
N ASP A 233 -66.70 56.75 65.77
CA ASP A 233 -68.03 56.39 66.24
C ASP A 233 -68.09 56.44 67.77
N GLN A 234 -67.06 55.92 68.47
CA GLN A 234 -66.93 56.06 69.92
C GLN A 234 -66.77 57.52 70.39
N ASP A 235 -66.07 58.36 69.64
CA ASP A 235 -65.96 59.81 69.93
C ASP A 235 -67.25 60.57 69.60
N MET A 236 -68.03 60.12 68.60
CA MET A 236 -69.38 60.59 68.34
C MET A 236 -70.36 60.16 69.43
N ASP A 237 -70.27 58.94 69.94
CA ASP A 237 -71.07 58.47 71.08
C ASP A 237 -70.70 59.24 72.36
N ARG A 238 -69.41 59.44 72.63
CA ARG A 238 -68.94 60.29 73.74
C ARG A 238 -69.52 61.70 73.64
N THR A 239 -69.31 62.39 72.53
CA THR A 239 -69.83 63.75 72.32
C THR A 239 -71.36 63.79 72.28
N ALA A 240 -72.05 62.73 71.86
CA ALA A 240 -73.50 62.59 71.96
C ALA A 240 -73.97 62.43 73.41
N THR A 241 -73.26 61.67 74.25
CA THR A 241 -73.56 61.56 75.69
C THR A 241 -73.24 62.86 76.44
N GLU A 242 -72.18 63.58 76.07
CA GLU A 242 -71.89 64.92 76.59
C GLU A 242 -72.96 65.93 76.16
N LEU A 243 -73.41 65.92 74.90
CA LEU A 243 -74.53 66.75 74.43
C LEU A 243 -75.86 66.35 75.09
N ALA A 244 -76.08 65.08 75.40
CA ALA A 244 -77.26 64.63 76.13
C ALA A 244 -77.23 65.10 77.59
N ARG A 245 -76.06 65.01 78.24
CA ARG A 245 -75.82 65.55 79.58
C ARG A 245 -76.01 67.07 79.61
N LEU A 246 -75.38 67.81 78.70
CA LEU A 246 -75.54 69.27 78.60
C LEU A 246 -76.99 69.66 78.31
N LYS A 247 -77.74 68.90 77.49
CA LYS A 247 -79.18 69.10 77.30
C LYS A 247 -80.01 68.80 78.57
N ALA A 248 -79.59 67.86 79.41
CA ALA A 248 -80.22 67.61 80.71
C ALA A 248 -79.91 68.73 81.71
N GLU A 249 -78.67 69.19 81.79
CA GLU A 249 -78.25 70.35 82.61
C GLU A 249 -78.97 71.63 82.16
N ILE A 250 -79.09 71.88 80.85
CA ILE A 250 -79.90 72.96 80.29
C ILE A 250 -81.37 72.83 80.72
N LYS A 251 -82.00 71.65 80.62
CA LYS A 251 -83.38 71.46 81.07
C LYS A 251 -83.59 71.71 82.57
N VAL A 252 -82.61 71.35 83.41
CA VAL A 252 -82.65 71.65 84.86
C VAL A 252 -82.51 73.17 85.09
N LEU A 253 -81.62 73.84 84.35
CA LEU A 253 -81.49 75.30 84.41
C LEU A 253 -82.75 76.02 83.91
N GLU A 254 -83.34 75.58 82.78
CA GLU A 254 -84.62 76.06 82.26
C GLU A 254 -85.76 75.86 83.27
N GLY A 255 -85.78 74.73 83.97
CA GLY A 255 -86.66 74.47 85.11
C GLY A 255 -86.51 75.55 86.18
N SER A 256 -85.30 75.72 86.71
CA SER A 256 -85.01 76.73 87.75
C SER A 256 -85.28 78.19 87.30
N VAL A 257 -85.15 78.46 86.00
CA VAL A 257 -85.46 79.77 85.39
C VAL A 257 -86.97 79.96 85.28
N ASN A 258 -87.74 78.92 84.98
CA ASN A 258 -89.19 78.98 84.93
C ASN A 258 -89.82 79.04 86.33
N GLU A 259 -89.28 78.30 87.31
CA GLU A 259 -89.60 78.45 88.73
C GLU A 259 -89.36 79.89 89.20
N LYS A 260 -88.20 80.48 88.88
CA LYS A 260 -87.90 81.89 89.21
C LYS A 260 -88.74 82.91 88.45
N LYS A 261 -89.24 82.60 87.24
CA LYS A 261 -90.22 83.42 86.53
C LYS A 261 -91.59 83.36 87.21
N GLN A 262 -92.05 82.16 87.58
CA GLN A 262 -93.32 81.98 88.30
C GLN A 262 -93.31 82.70 89.64
N PHE A 263 -92.25 82.52 90.44
CA PHE A 263 -92.04 83.27 91.68
C PHE A 263 -92.02 84.80 91.46
N LEU A 264 -91.42 85.28 90.36
CA LEU A 264 -91.42 86.70 90.01
C LEU A 264 -92.82 87.20 89.58
N GLU A 265 -93.65 86.38 88.96
CA GLU A 265 -95.04 86.72 88.63
C GLU A 265 -95.96 86.69 89.85
N GLU A 266 -95.76 85.73 90.77
CA GLU A 266 -96.43 85.67 92.06
C GLU A 266 -96.10 86.91 92.91
N GLU A 267 -94.82 87.26 93.06
CA GLU A 267 -94.40 88.49 93.76
C GLU A 267 -94.91 89.76 93.08
N LYS A 268 -94.96 89.82 91.74
CA LYS A 268 -95.57 90.95 91.02
C LYS A 268 -97.08 91.06 91.26
N ASN A 269 -97.78 89.93 91.41
CA ASN A 269 -99.22 89.94 91.69
C ASN A 269 -99.51 90.25 93.17
N ASN A 270 -98.67 89.76 94.09
CA ASN A 270 -98.70 90.12 95.51
C ASN A 270 -98.51 91.64 95.70
N ASN A 271 -97.52 92.24 95.02
CA ASN A 271 -97.33 93.70 95.03
C ASN A 271 -98.55 94.47 94.49
N LYS A 272 -99.16 94.04 93.37
CA LYS A 272 -100.41 94.66 92.85
C LYS A 272 -101.59 94.55 93.83
N GLU A 273 -101.67 93.50 94.65
CA GLU A 273 -102.66 93.43 95.72
C GLU A 273 -102.34 94.40 96.87
N MET A 274 -101.07 94.54 97.23
CA MET A 274 -100.64 95.47 98.26
C MET A 274 -100.86 96.92 97.83
N GLU A 275 -100.60 97.28 96.57
CA GLU A 275 -100.94 98.59 95.98
C GLU A 275 -102.46 98.89 96.11
N LYS A 276 -103.33 97.91 95.80
CA LYS A 276 -104.78 98.06 95.98
C LYS A 276 -105.18 98.24 97.45
N LYS A 277 -104.52 97.53 98.38
CA LYS A 277 -104.76 97.63 99.83
C LYS A 277 -104.31 98.99 100.37
N VAL A 278 -103.17 99.52 99.90
CA VAL A 278 -102.67 100.86 100.21
C VAL A 278 -103.67 101.92 99.70
N HIS A 279 -104.07 101.85 98.43
CA HIS A 279 -105.01 102.83 97.86
C HIS A 279 -106.38 102.85 98.57
N GLY A 280 -106.87 101.68 98.99
CA GLY A 280 -108.07 101.59 99.82
C GLY A 280 -107.90 102.28 101.20
N ALA A 281 -106.72 102.17 101.81
CA ALA A 281 -106.40 102.83 103.07
C ALA A 281 -106.24 104.36 102.92
N GLU A 282 -105.68 104.84 101.80
CA GLU A 282 -105.58 106.27 101.49
C GLU A 282 -106.96 106.95 101.41
N VAL A 283 -107.91 106.32 100.71
CA VAL A 283 -109.28 106.84 100.56
C VAL A 283 -110.03 106.86 101.90
N LEU A 284 -109.80 105.88 102.77
CA LEU A 284 -110.35 105.87 104.13
C LEU A 284 -109.72 106.93 105.02
N SER A 285 -108.39 107.09 104.96
CA SER A 285 -107.65 108.13 105.68
C SER A 285 -108.17 109.53 105.32
N ALA A 286 -108.33 109.83 104.03
CA ALA A 286 -108.88 111.09 103.54
C ALA A 286 -110.29 111.39 104.07
N LYS A 287 -111.18 110.38 104.17
CA LYS A 287 -112.49 110.55 104.82
C LYS A 287 -112.37 110.91 106.29
N THR A 288 -111.61 110.13 107.06
CA THR A 288 -111.44 110.38 108.51
C THR A 288 -110.82 111.74 108.81
N HIS A 289 -109.94 112.26 107.94
CA HIS A 289 -109.38 113.61 108.09
C HIS A 289 -110.44 114.71 107.90
N ASN A 290 -111.33 114.57 106.92
CA ASN A 290 -112.42 115.53 106.70
C ASN A 290 -113.45 115.49 107.83
N GLU A 291 -113.84 114.29 108.27
CA GLU A 291 -114.72 114.09 109.43
C GLU A 291 -114.11 114.71 110.70
N TYR A 292 -112.80 114.56 110.91
CA TYR A 292 -112.07 115.18 112.02
C TYR A 292 -112.15 116.72 111.96
N GLN A 293 -111.94 117.34 110.79
CA GLN A 293 -112.03 118.80 110.64
C GLN A 293 -113.44 119.35 110.93
N GLU A 294 -114.51 118.63 110.60
CA GLU A 294 -115.86 119.03 110.99
C GLU A 294 -116.08 118.94 112.50
N LYS A 295 -115.61 117.89 113.16
CA LYS A 295 -115.69 117.77 114.63
C LYS A 295 -114.88 118.86 115.34
N GLU A 296 -113.72 119.23 114.83
CA GLU A 296 -112.88 120.32 115.36
C GLU A 296 -113.61 121.69 115.27
N LYS A 297 -114.32 121.97 114.17
CA LYS A 297 -115.15 123.18 114.03
C LYS A 297 -116.32 123.23 115.02
N ASN A 298 -117.08 122.13 115.15
CA ASN A 298 -118.20 122.07 116.09
C ASN A 298 -117.74 122.18 117.55
N LYS A 299 -116.57 121.58 117.88
CA LYS A 299 -115.90 121.71 119.18
C LYS A 299 -115.49 123.15 119.50
N GLN A 300 -115.17 123.98 118.49
CA GLN A 300 -114.88 125.39 118.69
C GLN A 300 -116.17 126.18 118.96
N GLN A 301 -117.24 125.98 118.18
CA GLN A 301 -118.54 126.62 118.44
C GLN A 301 -119.09 126.33 119.84
N LEU A 302 -119.00 125.07 120.28
CA LEU A 302 -119.41 124.65 121.65
C LEU A 302 -118.54 125.26 122.76
N LYS A 303 -117.31 125.70 122.49
CA LYS A 303 -116.52 126.47 123.47
C LYS A 303 -117.03 127.90 123.59
N ASP A 304 -117.27 128.54 122.44
CA ASP A 304 -117.71 129.93 122.39
C ASP A 304 -119.07 130.08 123.10
N GLU A 305 -119.99 129.10 122.91
CA GLU A 305 -121.23 128.98 123.70
C GLU A 305 -120.97 128.83 125.21
N LEU A 306 -120.04 127.96 125.61
CA LEU A 306 -119.71 127.69 127.02
C LEU A 306 -119.13 128.92 127.72
N GLU A 307 -118.34 129.74 127.04
CA GLU A 307 -117.85 131.01 127.58
C GLU A 307 -118.99 132.03 127.81
N THR A 308 -120.03 132.05 126.96
CA THR A 308 -121.23 132.89 127.23
C THR A 308 -122.04 132.40 128.43
N LEU A 309 -122.18 131.08 128.63
CA LEU A 309 -122.83 130.54 129.83
C LEU A 309 -122.01 130.82 131.09
N LYS A 310 -120.68 130.78 131.02
CA LYS A 310 -119.82 131.08 132.17
C LYS A 310 -120.05 132.50 132.70
N TYR A 311 -120.17 133.48 131.80
CA TYR A 311 -120.48 134.86 132.16
C TYR A 311 -121.86 135.06 132.82
N SER A 312 -122.84 134.17 132.59
CA SER A 312 -124.14 134.24 133.28
C SER A 312 -124.12 133.55 134.65
N VAL A 313 -123.33 132.49 134.81
CA VAL A 313 -123.11 131.82 136.11
C VAL A 313 -122.36 132.73 137.09
N ASP A 314 -121.30 133.40 136.63
CA ASP A 314 -120.54 134.35 137.45
C ASP A 314 -121.40 135.56 137.88
N ARG A 315 -122.43 135.91 137.10
CA ARG A 315 -123.44 136.91 137.46
C ARG A 315 -124.38 136.40 138.57
N ALA A 316 -124.91 135.19 138.41
CA ALA A 316 -125.84 134.58 139.36
C ALA A 316 -125.20 134.28 140.73
N ALA A 317 -123.89 134.01 140.78
CA ALA A 317 -123.16 133.83 142.03
C ALA A 317 -123.19 135.08 142.92
N ALA A 318 -123.02 136.27 142.33
CA ALA A 318 -123.01 137.54 143.06
C ALA A 318 -124.37 137.87 143.73
N ASP A 319 -125.48 137.57 143.05
CA ASP A 319 -126.83 137.79 143.60
C ASP A 319 -127.15 136.82 144.75
N LEU A 320 -126.60 135.61 144.73
CA LEU A 320 -126.76 134.60 145.78
C LEU A 320 -126.08 135.02 147.10
N GLU A 321 -124.91 135.68 147.00
CA GLU A 321 -124.20 136.26 148.14
C GLU A 321 -125.02 137.38 148.84
N SER A 322 -125.72 138.20 148.05
CA SER A 322 -126.61 139.26 148.55
C SER A 322 -127.77 138.71 149.38
N MET A 323 -128.43 137.64 148.90
CA MET A 323 -129.58 137.04 149.58
C MET A 323 -129.21 136.36 150.91
N ARG A 324 -128.00 135.81 151.04
CA ARG A 324 -127.47 135.27 152.32
C ARG A 324 -127.44 136.35 153.42
N GLY A 325 -127.11 137.60 153.06
CA GLY A 325 -127.13 138.75 153.97
C GLY A 325 -128.51 139.22 154.44
N GLN A 326 -129.60 138.65 153.92
CA GLN A 326 -130.97 138.88 154.40
C GLN A 326 -131.43 137.74 155.33
N SER A 327 -131.17 136.49 154.95
CA SER A 327 -131.58 135.30 155.73
C SER A 327 -131.09 135.33 157.18
N HIS A 328 -129.86 135.82 157.41
CA HIS A 328 -129.25 135.91 158.74
C HIS A 328 -129.95 136.90 159.71
N ARG A 329 -130.84 137.78 159.21
CA ARG A 329 -131.68 138.64 160.06
C ARG A 329 -132.91 137.89 160.59
N MET A 330 -133.57 137.12 159.72
CA MET A 330 -134.79 136.38 160.05
C MET A 330 -134.57 135.29 161.12
N THR A 331 -133.40 134.63 161.11
CA THR A 331 -133.03 133.62 162.12
C THR A 331 -133.01 134.16 163.56
N LYS A 332 -132.88 135.48 163.75
CA LYS A 332 -132.74 136.08 165.08
C LYS A 332 -134.07 136.26 165.83
N GLU A 333 -135.20 136.25 165.11
CA GLU A 333 -136.55 136.41 165.70
C GLU A 333 -137.24 135.08 166.06
N ILE A 334 -136.69 133.95 165.59
CA ILE A 334 -137.29 132.62 165.75
C ILE A 334 -136.99 132.03 167.15
N GLN A 335 -135.81 132.34 167.72
CA GLN A 335 -135.37 131.79 169.01
C GLN A 335 -136.26 132.23 170.19
N ASP A 336 -136.91 133.39 170.10
CA ASP A 336 -137.74 133.95 171.18
C ASP A 336 -139.10 133.23 171.38
N LYS A 337 -139.42 132.24 170.52
CA LYS A 337 -140.72 131.55 170.51
C LYS A 337 -140.69 130.07 170.87
N THR A 338 -139.55 129.38 170.75
CA THR A 338 -139.48 127.91 170.93
C THR A 338 -139.69 127.47 172.38
N ASN A 339 -138.92 128.02 173.32
CA ASN A 339 -138.82 127.54 174.71
C ASN A 339 -140.05 127.87 175.60
N ARG A 340 -141.21 128.14 174.97
CA ARG A 340 -142.51 128.37 175.60
C ARG A 340 -143.51 127.24 175.34
N LEU A 341 -143.13 126.21 174.56
CA LEU A 341 -143.96 125.06 174.18
C LEU A 341 -143.54 123.75 174.85
N ASP A 342 -142.27 123.59 175.23
CA ASP A 342 -141.75 122.39 175.91
C ASP A 342 -142.43 122.12 177.26
N THR A 343 -143.02 123.17 177.86
CA THR A 343 -143.78 123.17 179.12
C THR A 343 -145.08 122.34 179.08
N LEU A 344 -145.54 121.89 177.91
CA LEU A 344 -146.81 121.15 177.77
C LEU A 344 -146.67 119.70 177.29
N HIS A 345 -145.56 119.29 176.67
CA HIS A 345 -145.53 118.00 175.96
C HIS A 345 -145.13 116.78 176.82
N HIS A 346 -144.56 116.97 178.02
CA HIS A 346 -144.14 115.84 178.88
C HIS A 346 -145.07 115.52 180.06
N GLN A 347 -146.26 116.14 180.15
CA GLN A 347 -147.30 115.70 181.10
C GLN A 347 -147.95 114.35 180.70
N LEU A 348 -147.56 113.74 179.59
CA LEU A 348 -147.88 112.35 179.21
C LEU A 348 -147.02 111.28 179.92
N LEU A 349 -146.20 111.68 180.90
CA LEU A 349 -145.23 110.88 181.66
C LEU A 349 -145.75 109.59 182.36
N ILE A 350 -147.06 109.30 182.37
CA ILE A 350 -147.69 108.52 183.46
C ILE A 350 -148.26 107.14 183.05
N MET A 351 -148.68 106.92 181.81
CA MET A 351 -149.46 105.71 181.44
C MET A 351 -148.70 104.58 180.71
N GLN A 352 -147.42 104.75 180.38
CA GLN A 352 -146.62 103.71 179.72
C GLN A 352 -145.54 103.07 180.63
N GLU A 353 -145.52 103.42 181.91
CA GLU A 353 -144.49 103.00 182.87
C GLU A 353 -144.76 101.66 183.60
N GLU A 354 -145.81 100.89 183.23
CA GLU A 354 -146.28 99.75 184.03
C GLU A 354 -146.07 98.33 183.45
N HIS A 355 -145.59 98.16 182.20
CA HIS A 355 -145.14 96.82 181.74
C HIS A 355 -143.66 96.74 181.36
N LYS A 356 -142.83 97.17 182.33
CA LYS A 356 -141.36 97.14 182.39
C LYS A 356 -140.68 98.25 181.57
N ARG A 357 -139.93 99.18 182.18
CA ARG A 357 -139.47 99.28 183.59
C ARG A 357 -138.75 98.02 184.12
N ALA A 358 -137.66 97.63 183.46
CA ALA A 358 -136.45 97.14 184.14
C ALA A 358 -135.29 97.08 183.12
N ILE A 359 -134.15 97.76 183.27
CA ILE A 359 -133.66 98.75 184.25
C ILE A 359 -132.80 99.74 183.41
N GLN A 360 -133.06 101.06 183.42
CA GLN A 360 -132.35 102.10 184.22
C GLN A 360 -130.81 102.05 184.09
N LYS A 361 -130.03 103.13 183.92
CA LYS A 361 -130.08 104.60 184.19
C LYS A 361 -129.08 105.31 183.22
N THR A 362 -128.74 106.60 183.13
CA THR A 362 -128.97 107.93 183.79
C THR A 362 -128.35 109.01 182.86
N LEU A 363 -128.67 110.31 182.86
CA LEU A 363 -129.88 111.09 183.21
C LEU A 363 -129.72 112.55 182.72
N SER A 364 -130.76 113.13 182.12
CA SER A 364 -131.12 114.58 182.01
C SER A 364 -130.16 115.63 181.42
N ALA A 365 -130.79 116.70 180.90
CA ALA A 365 -130.23 118.03 180.68
C ALA A 365 -130.90 119.05 181.62
N GLU A 366 -130.35 120.27 181.71
CA GLU A 366 -131.10 121.51 181.95
C GLU A 366 -130.38 122.69 181.25
N ASP A 367 -131.13 123.65 180.69
CA ASP A 367 -130.60 124.67 179.80
C ASP A 367 -130.03 125.93 180.50
N ARG A 368 -128.91 126.45 179.97
CA ARG A 368 -128.81 127.81 179.33
C ARG A 368 -127.37 128.32 179.02
N ALA A 369 -126.45 127.48 178.50
CA ALA A 369 -125.31 127.91 177.67
C ALA A 369 -124.56 126.68 177.12
N GLN A 370 -124.37 126.43 175.82
CA GLN A 370 -124.84 127.08 174.59
C GLN A 370 -124.25 128.44 174.17
N LYS A 371 -123.11 128.89 174.72
CA LYS A 371 -122.41 130.11 174.22
C LYS A 371 -120.86 130.10 174.11
N MET A 372 -120.17 128.98 174.35
CA MET A 372 -118.73 128.88 173.99
C MET A 372 -118.31 127.49 173.43
N ASP A 373 -118.55 126.40 174.14
CA ASP A 373 -117.77 125.16 173.92
C ASP A 373 -118.12 124.35 172.65
N GLN A 374 -118.96 124.89 171.76
CA GLN A 374 -119.06 124.42 170.38
C GLN A 374 -117.82 124.77 169.52
N LEU A 375 -116.79 125.43 170.08
CA LEU A 375 -115.55 125.81 169.39
C LEU A 375 -114.31 124.92 169.65
N LEU A 376 -114.40 123.85 170.46
CA LEU A 376 -113.25 122.92 170.66
C LEU A 376 -113.52 121.48 170.23
N ALA A 377 -114.59 120.84 170.71
CA ALA A 377 -114.82 119.41 170.44
C ALA A 377 -115.09 119.06 168.94
N GLN A 378 -115.31 120.07 168.09
CA GLN A 378 -115.46 119.87 166.65
C GLN A 378 -114.13 119.55 165.93
N GLU A 379 -112.98 119.95 166.48
CA GLU A 379 -111.66 119.53 165.98
C GLU A 379 -111.47 118.01 166.13
N GLU A 380 -111.79 117.47 167.32
CA GLU A 380 -111.58 116.05 167.66
C GLU A 380 -112.40 115.08 166.80
N ALA A 381 -113.57 115.52 166.32
CA ALA A 381 -114.44 114.73 165.46
C ALA A 381 -113.82 114.45 164.07
N THR A 382 -112.95 115.33 163.56
CA THR A 382 -112.32 115.17 162.24
C THR A 382 -111.19 114.13 162.24
N VAL A 383 -110.46 114.02 163.35
CA VAL A 383 -109.32 113.10 163.51
C VAL A 383 -109.76 111.64 163.48
N GLN A 384 -110.85 111.30 164.17
CA GLN A 384 -111.29 109.90 164.35
C GLN A 384 -111.80 109.22 163.06
N GLN A 385 -112.18 109.97 162.02
CA GLN A 385 -112.49 109.40 160.70
C GLN A 385 -111.22 109.12 159.89
N LEU A 386 -110.23 110.03 159.92
CA LEU A 386 -108.94 109.83 159.26
C LEU A 386 -108.17 108.63 159.83
N GLU A 387 -108.21 108.41 161.14
CA GLU A 387 -107.56 107.25 161.78
C GLU A 387 -108.17 105.90 161.34
N LYS A 388 -109.48 105.83 161.12
CA LYS A 388 -110.17 104.58 160.69
C LYS A 388 -109.76 104.15 159.28
N GLU A 389 -109.56 105.08 158.34
CA GLU A 389 -109.00 104.74 157.03
C GLU A 389 -107.52 104.33 157.11
N LEU A 390 -106.77 104.94 158.03
CA LEU A 390 -105.34 104.67 158.23
C LEU A 390 -105.12 103.27 158.84
N ALA A 391 -106.01 102.83 159.73
CA ALA A 391 -106.05 101.45 160.25
C ALA A 391 -106.24 100.41 159.13
N GLY A 392 -107.23 100.59 158.26
CA GLY A 392 -107.51 99.66 157.15
C GLY A 392 -106.35 99.55 156.13
N LYS A 393 -105.56 100.61 155.95
CA LYS A 393 -104.33 100.58 155.12
C LYS A 393 -103.17 99.84 155.81
N ARG A 394 -103.07 99.88 157.15
CA ARG A 394 -102.07 99.11 157.92
C ARG A 394 -102.33 97.60 157.87
N GLU A 395 -103.59 97.16 157.96
CA GLU A 395 -103.94 95.74 157.91
C GLU A 395 -103.60 95.08 156.56
N LYS A 396 -103.89 95.77 155.44
CA LYS A 396 -103.54 95.29 154.08
C LYS A 396 -102.03 95.12 153.90
N LYS A 397 -101.22 96.02 154.46
CA LYS A 397 -99.75 95.94 154.44
C LYS A 397 -99.23 94.70 155.20
N PHE A 398 -99.85 94.34 156.32
CA PHE A 398 -99.48 93.15 157.09
C PHE A 398 -99.75 91.85 156.30
N LYS A 399 -100.95 91.72 155.72
CA LYS A 399 -101.33 90.55 154.89
C LYS A 399 -100.41 90.34 153.68
N GLN A 400 -100.00 91.41 152.99
CA GLN A 400 -99.03 91.32 151.89
C GLN A 400 -97.62 90.89 152.38
N SER A 401 -97.18 91.38 153.54
CA SER A 401 -95.89 91.00 154.13
C SER A 401 -95.85 89.50 154.51
N GLN A 402 -96.97 88.96 154.98
CA GLN A 402 -97.11 87.54 155.32
C GLN A 402 -97.03 86.64 154.07
N GLN A 403 -97.70 87.02 152.97
CA GLN A 403 -97.62 86.32 151.68
C GLN A 403 -96.19 86.31 151.10
N LEU A 404 -95.45 87.42 151.21
CA LEU A 404 -94.06 87.52 150.76
C LEU A 404 -93.14 86.50 151.48
N GLN A 405 -93.39 86.28 152.78
CA GLN A 405 -92.60 85.36 153.61
C GLN A 405 -92.90 83.88 153.28
N GLU A 406 -94.15 83.58 152.91
CA GLU A 406 -94.55 82.23 152.46
C GLU A 406 -93.97 81.88 151.09
N VAL A 407 -93.92 82.84 150.15
CA VAL A 407 -93.23 82.67 148.85
C VAL A 407 -91.72 82.43 149.03
N LYS A 408 -91.07 83.10 149.99
CA LYS A 408 -89.66 82.82 150.32
C LYS A 408 -89.44 81.39 150.81
N ARG A 409 -90.34 80.83 151.62
CA ARG A 409 -90.29 79.40 152.01
C ARG A 409 -90.45 78.46 150.81
N ARG A 410 -91.41 78.74 149.91
CA ARG A 410 -91.57 77.95 148.66
C ARG A 410 -90.29 77.93 147.81
N LYS A 411 -89.58 79.07 147.67
CA LYS A 411 -88.29 79.13 146.97
C LYS A 411 -87.24 78.19 147.59
N GLN A 412 -87.10 78.20 148.92
CA GLN A 412 -86.09 77.37 149.60
C GLN A 412 -86.37 75.87 149.44
N ASN A 413 -87.64 75.44 149.45
CA ASN A 413 -87.99 74.04 149.19
C ASN A 413 -87.61 73.62 147.75
N ILE A 414 -87.92 74.45 146.75
CA ILE A 414 -87.56 74.18 145.34
C ILE A 414 -86.03 74.14 145.16
N GLU A 415 -85.27 74.97 145.86
CA GLU A 415 -83.80 74.91 145.84
C GLU A 415 -83.25 73.61 146.45
N ALA A 416 -83.91 73.04 147.46
CA ALA A 416 -83.56 71.73 148.01
C ALA A 416 -83.92 70.57 147.06
N GLU A 417 -85.09 70.62 146.41
CA GLU A 417 -85.50 69.66 145.37
C GLU A 417 -84.53 69.65 144.18
N ILE A 418 -84.07 70.82 143.73
CA ILE A 418 -83.04 70.95 142.68
C ILE A 418 -81.69 70.36 143.11
N GLN A 419 -81.30 70.47 144.39
CA GLN A 419 -80.08 69.82 144.90
C GLN A 419 -80.22 68.30 144.97
N SER A 420 -81.37 67.79 145.40
CA SER A 420 -81.70 66.35 145.37
C SER A 420 -81.60 65.78 143.94
N ALA A 421 -82.25 66.43 142.97
CA ALA A 421 -82.21 66.02 141.57
C ALA A 421 -80.77 65.98 141.00
N LYS A 422 -79.91 66.93 141.36
CA LYS A 422 -78.49 66.94 140.94
C LYS A 422 -77.67 65.78 141.51
N VAL A 423 -78.01 65.25 142.69
CA VAL A 423 -77.38 64.04 143.25
C VAL A 423 -77.84 62.79 142.51
N ALA A 424 -79.14 62.67 142.21
CA ALA A 424 -79.66 61.56 141.39
C ALA A 424 -79.01 61.52 139.98
N LEU A 425 -78.84 62.69 139.35
CA LEU A 425 -78.19 62.82 138.04
C LEU A 425 -76.72 62.39 138.07
N ARG A 426 -75.99 62.70 139.15
CA ARG A 426 -74.62 62.17 139.36
C ARG A 426 -74.60 60.64 139.49
N ASN A 427 -75.53 60.05 140.23
CA ASN A 427 -75.61 58.59 140.39
C ASN A 427 -75.93 57.88 139.07
N LEU A 428 -76.82 58.45 138.24
CA LEU A 428 -77.06 57.96 136.87
C LEU A 428 -75.79 58.02 136.02
N SER A 429 -75.07 59.15 136.05
CA SER A 429 -73.81 59.31 135.29
C SER A 429 -72.69 58.35 135.73
N SER A 430 -72.72 57.85 136.98
CA SER A 430 -71.75 56.85 137.45
C SER A 430 -72.12 55.42 137.05
N ASN A 431 -73.42 55.12 136.88
CA ASN A 431 -73.84 53.85 136.29
C ASN A 431 -73.62 53.81 134.77
N GLN A 432 -73.82 54.93 134.06
CA GLN A 432 -73.52 55.00 132.63
C GLN A 432 -72.06 54.63 132.34
N ARG A 433 -71.12 55.21 133.08
CA ARG A 433 -69.68 54.87 132.99
C ARG A 433 -69.38 53.39 133.23
N LYS A 434 -70.10 52.70 134.12
CA LYS A 434 -69.91 51.25 134.31
C LYS A 434 -70.36 50.43 133.10
N VAL A 435 -71.44 50.85 132.45
CA VAL A 435 -71.90 50.23 131.19
C VAL A 435 -70.91 50.52 130.07
N ASP A 436 -70.33 51.73 130.03
CA ASP A 436 -69.24 52.07 129.11
C ASP A 436 -67.98 51.20 129.38
N ASP A 437 -67.58 51.01 130.65
CA ASP A 437 -66.48 50.13 131.08
C ASP A 437 -66.74 48.63 130.78
N GLU A 438 -68.00 48.20 130.77
CA GLU A 438 -68.41 46.84 130.40
C GLU A 438 -68.44 46.66 128.87
N ALA A 439 -68.86 47.68 128.12
CA ALA A 439 -68.78 47.71 126.66
C ALA A 439 -67.32 47.70 126.17
N LEU A 440 -66.42 48.43 126.84
CA LEU A 440 -64.98 48.38 126.55
C LEU A 440 -64.40 46.97 126.77
N LYS A 441 -64.77 46.27 127.84
CA LYS A 441 -64.34 44.87 128.06
C LYS A 441 -64.91 43.90 127.03
N GLN A 442 -66.11 44.16 126.53
CA GLN A 442 -66.68 43.39 125.41
C GLN A 442 -65.95 43.68 124.10
N GLN A 443 -65.50 44.93 123.87
CA GLN A 443 -64.60 45.26 122.76
C GLN A 443 -63.22 44.61 122.92
N GLU A 444 -62.62 44.58 124.12
CA GLU A 444 -61.36 43.86 124.37
C GLU A 444 -61.50 42.35 124.13
N LEU A 445 -62.61 41.75 124.57
CA LEU A 445 -62.89 40.33 124.33
C LEU A 445 -63.11 40.03 122.84
N LEU A 446 -63.83 40.90 122.11
CA LEU A 446 -63.94 40.84 120.65
C LEU A 446 -62.56 40.98 119.99
N TYR A 447 -61.73 41.94 120.40
CA TYR A 447 -60.39 42.14 119.84
C TYR A 447 -59.47 40.92 120.05
N ILE A 448 -59.61 40.23 121.18
CA ILE A 448 -58.90 38.98 121.46
C ILE A 448 -59.44 37.82 120.59
N GLN A 449 -60.76 37.76 120.35
CA GLN A 449 -61.36 36.75 119.46
C GLN A 449 -61.05 37.02 117.99
N ASP A 450 -61.07 38.27 117.54
CA ASP A 450 -60.67 38.73 116.21
C ASP A 450 -59.18 38.44 115.97
N PHE A 451 -58.31 38.65 116.97
CA PHE A 451 -56.89 38.28 116.89
C PHE A 451 -56.68 36.75 116.82
N GLN A 452 -57.53 35.97 117.48
CA GLN A 452 -57.53 34.50 117.35
C GLN A 452 -58.07 34.03 116.00
N LEU A 453 -59.11 34.70 115.47
CA LEU A 453 -59.62 34.51 114.11
C LEU A 453 -58.53 34.82 113.08
N GLN A 454 -57.89 35.98 113.14
CA GLN A 454 -56.76 36.33 112.25
C GLN A 454 -55.61 35.31 112.32
N GLN A 455 -55.32 34.74 113.49
CA GLN A 455 -54.33 33.64 113.62
C GLN A 455 -54.82 32.30 113.07
N LEU A 456 -56.13 32.08 112.95
CA LEU A 456 -56.72 30.92 112.30
C LEU A 456 -56.81 31.15 110.79
N ASP A 457 -57.19 32.34 110.32
CA ASP A 457 -57.21 32.74 108.91
C ASP A 457 -55.80 32.72 108.31
N HIS A 458 -54.77 33.20 109.02
CA HIS A 458 -53.37 33.04 108.59
C HIS A 458 -52.90 31.58 108.53
N LYS A 459 -53.58 30.63 109.20
CA LYS A 459 -53.33 29.19 109.06
C LYS A 459 -54.20 28.58 107.96
N LEU A 460 -55.45 29.04 107.80
CA LEU A 460 -56.39 28.61 106.77
C LEU A 460 -55.88 29.00 105.38
N ASN A 461 -55.62 30.30 105.16
CA ASN A 461 -55.05 30.83 103.92
C ASN A 461 -53.75 30.10 103.54
N ARG A 462 -52.90 29.79 104.53
CA ARG A 462 -51.64 29.05 104.34
C ARG A 462 -51.83 27.55 104.03
N LEU A 463 -52.99 26.97 104.37
CA LEU A 463 -53.40 25.61 104.00
C LEU A 463 -54.16 25.56 102.66
N GLU A 464 -54.91 26.61 102.34
CA GLU A 464 -55.66 26.77 101.08
C GLU A 464 -54.79 27.26 99.91
N GLY A 465 -53.54 27.67 100.17
CA GLY A 465 -52.54 28.01 99.15
C GLY A 465 -52.32 29.49 98.92
N GLU A 466 -53.01 30.36 99.67
CA GLU A 466 -52.87 31.81 99.68
C GLU A 466 -51.52 32.24 100.30
N ARG A 467 -50.45 32.15 99.51
CA ARG A 467 -49.19 32.87 99.74
C ARG A 467 -49.38 34.39 99.56
N THR A 468 -48.55 35.18 100.24
CA THR A 468 -48.50 36.65 100.08
C THR A 468 -48.30 37.05 98.62
N GLU A 469 -48.78 38.24 98.25
CA GLU A 469 -48.65 38.75 96.87
C GLU A 469 -47.21 38.81 96.39
N GLU A 470 -46.24 39.10 97.27
CA GLU A 470 -44.82 39.07 96.95
C GLU A 470 -44.31 37.65 96.66
N GLU A 471 -44.71 36.62 97.43
CA GLU A 471 -44.35 35.23 97.13
C GLU A 471 -45.06 34.74 95.85
N LYS A 472 -46.35 35.08 95.64
CA LYS A 472 -47.08 34.77 94.39
C LYS A 472 -46.43 35.48 93.19
N ALA A 473 -46.05 36.75 93.31
CA ALA A 473 -45.36 37.51 92.27
C ALA A 473 -43.96 36.96 92.00
N HIS A 474 -43.21 36.57 93.03
CA HIS A 474 -41.86 36.00 92.84
C HIS A 474 -41.92 34.58 92.26
N LEU A 475 -42.90 33.75 92.64
CA LEU A 475 -43.12 32.43 92.06
C LEU A 475 -43.68 32.50 90.64
N THR A 476 -44.57 33.44 90.33
CA THR A 476 -45.06 33.63 88.94
C THR A 476 -44.02 34.32 88.05
N LYS A 477 -43.15 35.19 88.58
CA LYS A 477 -41.91 35.59 87.89
C LYS A 477 -41.06 34.37 87.61
N LYS A 478 -40.78 33.54 88.62
CA LYS A 478 -39.87 32.40 88.48
C LYS A 478 -40.43 31.29 87.59
N MET A 479 -41.77 31.13 87.53
CA MET A 479 -42.41 30.29 86.52
C MET A 479 -42.28 30.92 85.13
N LYS A 480 -42.52 32.22 84.93
CA LYS A 480 -42.31 32.88 83.62
C LYS A 480 -40.84 32.89 83.16
N GLU A 481 -39.91 33.01 84.10
CA GLU A 481 -38.47 32.88 83.86
C GLU A 481 -38.13 31.45 83.43
N LEU A 482 -38.66 30.42 84.13
CA LEU A 482 -38.47 29.02 83.76
C LEU A 482 -39.24 28.59 82.49
N GLU A 483 -40.38 29.21 82.19
CA GLU A 483 -41.15 29.02 80.95
C GLU A 483 -40.40 29.66 79.78
N ALA A 484 -39.87 30.88 79.93
CA ALA A 484 -39.04 31.52 78.91
C ALA A 484 -37.69 30.79 78.72
N ASP A 485 -37.07 30.30 79.79
CA ASP A 485 -35.89 29.43 79.71
C ASP A 485 -36.23 28.11 79.02
N TRP A 486 -37.39 27.50 79.30
CA TRP A 486 -37.83 26.26 78.65
C TRP A 486 -38.20 26.47 77.18
N GLU A 487 -38.88 27.55 76.82
CA GLU A 487 -39.14 27.92 75.42
C GLU A 487 -37.83 28.24 74.69
N SER A 488 -36.88 28.91 75.34
CA SER A 488 -35.53 29.17 74.81
C SER A 488 -34.76 27.86 74.59
N GLN A 489 -34.77 26.95 75.56
CA GLN A 489 -34.19 25.60 75.43
C GLN A 489 -34.86 24.80 74.30
N SER A 490 -36.19 24.80 74.23
CA SER A 490 -36.99 24.11 73.20
C SER A 490 -36.78 24.69 71.79
N GLN A 491 -36.68 26.02 71.66
CA GLN A 491 -36.26 26.70 70.43
C GLN A 491 -34.81 26.34 70.07
N SER A 492 -33.91 26.23 71.05
CA SER A 492 -32.54 25.77 70.81
C SER A 492 -32.47 24.30 70.40
N GLU A 493 -33.29 23.42 70.96
CA GLU A 493 -33.36 21.98 70.63
C GLU A 493 -33.98 21.75 69.23
N THR A 494 -35.05 22.47 68.91
CA THR A 494 -35.65 22.42 67.57
C THR A 494 -34.70 23.01 66.52
N LEU A 495 -33.96 24.07 66.84
CA LEU A 495 -32.90 24.60 65.99
C LEU A 495 -31.74 23.62 65.83
N LEU A 496 -31.19 23.06 66.93
CA LEU A 496 -30.12 22.06 66.89
C LEU A 496 -30.54 20.81 66.14
N SER A 497 -31.74 20.28 66.34
CA SER A 497 -32.23 19.09 65.63
C SER A 497 -32.45 19.36 64.15
N SER A 498 -32.84 20.59 63.76
CA SER A 498 -32.88 21.01 62.35
C SER A 498 -31.47 21.09 61.74
N GLN A 499 -30.47 21.57 62.49
CA GLN A 499 -29.07 21.60 62.08
C GLN A 499 -28.49 20.17 62.00
N LEU A 500 -28.82 19.29 62.94
CA LEU A 500 -28.42 17.88 62.96
C LEU A 500 -29.00 17.12 61.77
N LYS A 501 -30.27 17.36 61.40
CA LYS A 501 -30.87 16.83 60.17
C LYS A 501 -30.15 17.33 58.92
N ARG A 502 -29.89 18.64 58.82
CA ARG A 502 -29.11 19.22 57.70
C ARG A 502 -27.72 18.57 57.60
N LEU A 503 -26.98 18.50 58.70
CA LEU A 503 -25.67 17.85 58.77
C LEU A 503 -25.72 16.35 58.47
N GLN A 504 -26.78 15.62 58.86
CA GLN A 504 -26.97 14.22 58.47
C GLN A 504 -27.23 14.06 56.97
N ASP A 505 -28.05 14.93 56.36
CA ASP A 505 -28.32 14.88 54.93
C ASP A 505 -27.14 15.39 54.09
N ASP A 506 -26.35 16.34 54.60
CA ASP A 506 -25.07 16.76 54.00
C ASP A 506 -24.00 15.68 54.14
N LEU A 507 -23.92 14.99 55.28
CA LEU A 507 -23.06 13.82 55.44
C LEU A 507 -23.49 12.68 54.51
N ARG A 508 -24.79 12.42 54.34
CA ARG A 508 -25.31 11.46 53.34
C ARG A 508 -24.98 11.89 51.90
N ARG A 509 -25.10 13.18 51.57
CA ARG A 509 -24.68 13.74 50.27
C ARG A 509 -23.18 13.51 50.04
N ALA A 510 -22.35 13.84 51.03
CA ALA A 510 -20.90 13.66 50.98
C ALA A 510 -20.52 12.17 50.87
N SER A 511 -21.11 11.28 51.65
CA SER A 511 -20.88 9.83 51.55
C SER A 511 -21.23 9.29 50.16
N ARG A 512 -22.36 9.70 49.57
CA ARG A 512 -22.72 9.33 48.20
C ARG A 512 -21.74 9.88 47.17
N GLN A 513 -21.28 11.13 47.32
CA GLN A 513 -20.26 11.71 46.45
C GLN A 513 -18.91 10.97 46.58
N ILE A 514 -18.51 10.58 47.79
CA ILE A 514 -17.31 9.76 48.04
C ILE A 514 -17.47 8.38 47.38
N GLU A 515 -18.63 7.73 47.50
CA GLU A 515 -18.89 6.44 46.85
C GLU A 515 -18.85 6.53 45.32
N VAL A 516 -19.42 7.59 44.73
CA VAL A 516 -19.35 7.88 43.29
C VAL A 516 -17.90 8.15 42.88
N LYS A 517 -17.14 8.97 43.61
CA LYS A 517 -15.73 9.25 43.32
C LYS A 517 -14.82 8.04 43.52
N GLN A 518 -15.15 7.13 44.43
CA GLN A 518 -14.46 5.84 44.58
C GLN A 518 -14.79 4.90 43.40
N LYS A 519 -16.02 4.89 42.88
CA LYS A 519 -16.37 4.17 41.66
C LYS A 519 -15.66 4.74 40.42
N GLU A 520 -15.67 6.06 40.24
CA GLU A 520 -14.88 6.75 39.20
C GLU A 520 -13.39 6.38 39.30
N LYS A 521 -12.80 6.51 40.50
CA LYS A 521 -11.40 6.12 40.76
C LYS A 521 -11.13 4.67 40.38
N ASN A 522 -12.01 3.74 40.74
CA ASN A 522 -11.84 2.32 40.39
C ASN A 522 -11.94 2.09 38.87
N THR A 523 -12.83 2.78 38.16
CA THR A 523 -12.88 2.71 36.68
C THR A 523 -11.65 3.33 36.02
N LEU A 524 -11.11 4.42 36.58
CA LEU A 524 -9.87 5.04 36.10
C LEU A 524 -8.64 4.16 36.38
N LEU A 525 -8.58 3.48 37.53
CA LEU A 525 -7.53 2.50 37.82
C LEU A 525 -7.59 1.32 36.85
N GLY A 526 -8.76 0.73 36.61
CA GLY A 526 -8.93 -0.31 35.59
C GLY A 526 -8.50 0.16 34.20
N LYS A 527 -8.80 1.42 33.83
CA LYS A 527 -8.35 2.01 32.56
C LYS A 527 -6.83 2.25 32.51
N ILE A 528 -6.21 2.58 33.64
CA ILE A 528 -4.75 2.68 33.76
C ILE A 528 -4.11 1.29 33.60
N ASP A 529 -4.68 0.25 34.21
CA ASP A 529 -4.17 -1.12 34.11
C ASP A 529 -4.33 -1.70 32.69
N GLU A 530 -5.44 -1.43 32.00
CA GLU A 530 -5.60 -1.70 30.56
C GLU A 530 -4.53 -0.99 29.72
N LEU A 531 -4.30 0.31 29.96
CA LEU A 531 -3.29 1.10 29.24
C LEU A 531 -1.88 0.60 29.51
N ASN A 532 -1.56 0.21 30.76
CA ASN A 532 -0.29 -0.39 31.13
C ASN A 532 -0.08 -1.73 30.39
N LEU A 533 -1.11 -2.58 30.30
CA LEU A 533 -1.04 -3.85 29.57
C LEU A 533 -0.85 -3.64 28.04
N HIS A 534 -1.48 -2.61 27.47
CA HIS A 534 -1.22 -2.18 26.08
C HIS A 534 0.21 -1.63 25.89
N ILE A 535 0.72 -0.83 26.83
CA ILE A 535 2.10 -0.34 26.83
C ILE A 535 3.08 -1.51 26.91
N ASP A 536 2.86 -2.48 27.78
CA ASP A 536 3.70 -3.67 27.89
C ASP A 536 3.64 -4.57 26.63
N SER A 537 2.49 -4.66 25.96
CA SER A 537 2.42 -5.41 24.69
C SER A 537 3.15 -4.71 23.56
N THR A 538 2.89 -3.42 23.36
CA THR A 538 3.58 -2.63 22.35
C THR A 538 5.09 -2.51 22.64
N GLN A 539 5.52 -2.50 23.90
CA GLN A 539 6.94 -2.63 24.27
C GLN A 539 7.51 -4.02 23.96
N ARG A 540 6.77 -5.11 24.19
CA ARG A 540 7.21 -6.48 23.84
C ARG A 540 7.32 -6.63 22.32
N GLU A 541 6.38 -6.08 21.56
CA GLU A 541 6.39 -6.04 20.10
C GLU A 541 7.54 -5.17 19.57
N LEU A 542 7.77 -3.98 20.14
CA LEU A 542 8.91 -3.12 19.81
C LEU A 542 10.25 -3.83 20.05
N ARG A 543 10.39 -4.57 21.17
CA ARG A 543 11.61 -5.37 21.44
C ARG A 543 11.80 -6.49 20.39
N LYS A 544 10.72 -7.16 19.96
CA LYS A 544 10.78 -8.14 18.84
C LYS A 544 11.21 -7.48 17.53
N MET A 545 10.66 -6.32 17.20
CA MET A 545 11.02 -5.58 15.97
C MET A 545 12.46 -5.05 16.01
N ILE A 546 12.97 -4.68 17.18
CA ILE A 546 14.38 -4.30 17.36
C ILE A 546 15.30 -5.52 17.16
N ALA A 547 14.95 -6.69 17.71
CA ALA A 547 15.70 -7.93 17.50
C ALA A 547 15.71 -8.33 16.01
N ALA A 548 14.55 -8.43 15.38
CA ALA A 548 14.44 -8.77 13.95
C ALA A 548 15.20 -7.78 13.04
N LYS A 549 15.25 -6.49 13.40
CA LYS A 549 16.11 -5.50 12.72
C LYS A 549 17.60 -5.79 12.93
N GLN A 550 18.02 -6.18 14.13
CA GLN A 550 19.40 -6.53 14.42
C GLN A 550 19.83 -7.79 13.66
N ASP A 551 18.97 -8.80 13.60
CA ASP A 551 19.18 -10.02 12.82
C ASP A 551 19.34 -9.71 11.32
N LEU A 552 18.40 -8.93 10.74
CA LEU A 552 18.50 -8.46 9.35
C LEU A 552 19.76 -7.60 9.09
N MET A 553 20.25 -6.85 10.09
CA MET A 553 21.52 -6.13 9.99
C MET A 553 22.74 -7.06 10.06
N VAL A 554 22.66 -8.22 10.72
CA VAL A 554 23.70 -9.25 10.67
C VAL A 554 23.68 -9.92 9.30
N ASP A 555 22.51 -10.31 8.79
CA ASP A 555 22.35 -10.90 7.45
C ASP A 555 22.85 -9.97 6.34
N GLU A 556 22.50 -8.67 6.39
CA GLU A 556 22.99 -7.67 5.45
C GLU A 556 24.53 -7.56 5.47
N ASN A 557 25.16 -7.74 6.63
CA ASN A 557 26.62 -7.76 6.76
C ASN A 557 27.25 -9.07 6.29
N ILE A 558 26.59 -10.22 6.49
CA ILE A 558 27.01 -11.52 5.92
C ILE A 558 26.98 -11.44 4.39
N ILE A 559 25.87 -10.98 3.81
CA ILE A 559 25.72 -10.79 2.36
C ILE A 559 26.78 -9.80 1.83
N LYS A 560 27.07 -8.71 2.54
CA LYS A 560 28.18 -7.78 2.19
C LYS A 560 29.56 -8.44 2.24
N LEU A 561 29.79 -9.43 3.10
CA LEU A 561 31.04 -10.20 3.14
C LEU A 561 31.10 -11.23 1.99
N GLU A 562 29.99 -11.88 1.66
CA GLU A 562 29.92 -12.78 0.49
C GLU A 562 30.12 -12.03 -0.83
N VAL A 563 29.46 -10.87 -1.00
CA VAL A 563 29.64 -10.00 -2.18
C VAL A 563 31.09 -9.50 -2.30
N LYS A 564 31.80 -9.27 -1.18
CA LYS A 564 33.25 -9.03 -1.21
C LYS A 564 34.00 -10.27 -1.65
N ARG A 565 33.81 -11.43 -0.99
CA ARG A 565 34.48 -12.70 -1.33
C ARG A 565 34.31 -13.09 -2.81
N LEU A 566 33.12 -12.91 -3.37
CA LEU A 566 32.84 -13.17 -4.78
C LEU A 566 33.50 -12.14 -5.71
N ARG A 567 33.57 -10.86 -5.31
CA ARG A 567 34.28 -9.82 -6.05
C ARG A 567 35.80 -10.03 -6.02
N ASP A 568 36.35 -10.40 -4.88
CA ASP A 568 37.78 -10.64 -4.71
C ASP A 568 38.21 -11.91 -5.48
N ALA A 569 37.36 -12.95 -5.51
CA ALA A 569 37.52 -14.10 -6.39
C ALA A 569 37.41 -13.73 -7.89
N LEU A 570 36.47 -12.86 -8.26
CA LEU A 570 36.36 -12.35 -9.64
C LEU A 570 37.58 -11.53 -10.05
N PHE A 571 38.15 -10.72 -9.14
CA PHE A 571 39.41 -10.01 -9.39
C PHE A 571 40.58 -10.98 -9.53
N SER A 572 40.70 -12.02 -8.68
CA SER A 572 41.71 -13.07 -8.86
C SER A 572 41.61 -13.71 -10.24
N CYS A 573 40.41 -14.16 -10.66
CA CYS A 573 40.21 -14.73 -11.98
C CYS A 573 40.48 -13.73 -13.13
N SER A 574 40.25 -12.43 -12.91
CA SER A 574 40.61 -11.39 -13.87
C SER A 574 42.12 -11.22 -13.99
N ASP A 575 42.85 -11.22 -12.87
CA ASP A 575 44.31 -11.14 -12.84
C ASP A 575 44.95 -12.41 -13.43
N ASP A 576 44.38 -13.60 -13.17
CA ASP A 576 44.77 -14.87 -13.78
C ASP A 576 44.60 -14.83 -15.30
N VAL A 577 43.46 -14.33 -15.80
CA VAL A 577 43.20 -14.18 -17.25
C VAL A 577 44.14 -13.16 -17.90
N VAL A 578 44.41 -12.03 -17.24
CA VAL A 578 45.39 -11.04 -17.72
C VAL A 578 46.81 -11.61 -17.71
N GLY A 579 47.16 -12.44 -16.72
CA GLY A 579 48.41 -13.21 -16.68
C GLY A 579 48.53 -14.16 -17.87
N LEU A 580 47.53 -15.01 -18.09
CA LEU A 580 47.49 -15.95 -19.21
C LEU A 580 47.51 -15.24 -20.58
N GLU A 581 46.86 -14.09 -20.73
CA GLU A 581 46.94 -13.30 -21.97
C GLU A 581 48.32 -12.67 -22.16
N LYS A 582 48.95 -12.15 -21.10
CA LYS A 582 50.33 -11.66 -21.14
C LYS A 582 51.30 -12.77 -21.54
N ASP A 583 51.21 -13.94 -20.92
CA ASP A 583 52.08 -15.09 -21.20
C ASP A 583 51.88 -15.61 -22.63
N LYS A 584 50.62 -15.64 -23.11
CA LYS A 584 50.28 -15.91 -24.52
C LYS A 584 50.90 -14.89 -25.46
N GLN A 585 50.86 -13.59 -25.15
CA GLN A 585 51.49 -12.55 -25.97
C GLN A 585 53.02 -12.67 -25.98
N GLN A 586 53.64 -13.00 -24.85
CA GLN A 586 55.07 -13.28 -24.76
C GLN A 586 55.45 -14.51 -25.59
N LEU A 587 54.71 -15.61 -25.46
CA LEU A 587 54.93 -16.83 -26.25
C LEU A 587 54.74 -16.60 -27.75
N MET A 588 53.74 -15.82 -28.17
CA MET A 588 53.57 -15.43 -29.57
C MET A 588 54.73 -14.56 -30.07
N THR A 589 55.27 -13.67 -29.23
CA THR A 589 56.44 -12.84 -29.57
C THR A 589 57.68 -13.71 -29.78
N VAL A 590 58.01 -14.59 -28.81
CA VAL A 590 59.13 -15.55 -28.91
C VAL A 590 58.96 -16.48 -30.12
N MET A 591 57.73 -16.93 -30.43
CA MET A 591 57.45 -17.74 -31.61
C MET A 591 57.62 -16.98 -32.94
N LEU A 592 57.37 -15.67 -32.97
CA LEU A 592 57.62 -14.82 -34.13
C LEU A 592 59.12 -14.52 -34.29
N GLU A 593 59.84 -14.29 -33.21
CA GLU A 593 61.29 -14.13 -33.19
C GLU A 593 61.99 -15.41 -33.67
N ARG A 594 61.65 -16.57 -33.08
CA ARG A 594 62.20 -17.87 -33.51
C ARG A 594 61.87 -18.21 -34.96
N LYS A 595 60.70 -17.80 -35.48
CA LYS A 595 60.36 -17.91 -36.92
C LYS A 595 61.25 -17.01 -37.79
N LYS A 596 61.58 -15.79 -37.36
CA LYS A 596 62.51 -14.89 -38.06
C LYS A 596 63.93 -15.45 -38.04
N GLU A 597 64.41 -15.97 -36.90
CA GLU A 597 65.72 -16.65 -36.81
C GLU A 597 65.79 -17.83 -37.78
N ILE A 598 64.78 -18.71 -37.79
CA ILE A 598 64.72 -19.86 -38.71
C ILE A 598 64.66 -19.39 -40.18
N ALA A 599 63.98 -18.28 -40.48
CA ALA A 599 63.97 -17.70 -41.83
C ALA A 599 65.37 -17.21 -42.24
N VAL A 600 66.07 -16.46 -41.37
CA VAL A 600 67.44 -15.98 -41.61
C VAL A 600 68.42 -17.15 -41.76
N HIS A 601 68.34 -18.18 -40.92
CA HIS A 601 69.14 -19.40 -41.08
C HIS A 601 68.83 -20.13 -42.39
N LYS A 602 67.56 -20.20 -42.81
CA LYS A 602 67.15 -20.80 -44.10
C LYS A 602 67.63 -19.98 -45.30
N GLU A 603 67.72 -18.67 -45.18
CA GLU A 603 68.29 -17.79 -46.21
C GLU A 603 69.81 -17.88 -46.27
N MET A 604 70.49 -17.93 -45.12
CA MET A 604 71.93 -18.23 -45.02
C MET A 604 72.26 -19.58 -45.66
N LEU A 605 71.49 -20.63 -45.38
CA LEU A 605 71.66 -21.95 -46.00
C LEU A 605 71.38 -21.92 -47.52
N LYS A 606 70.38 -21.16 -47.99
CA LYS A 606 70.16 -20.94 -49.44
C LYS A 606 71.34 -20.23 -50.10
N VAL A 607 71.96 -19.26 -49.42
CA VAL A 607 73.17 -18.57 -49.93
C VAL A 607 74.34 -19.53 -49.97
N GLN A 608 74.55 -20.35 -48.94
CA GLN A 608 75.59 -21.41 -48.94
C GLN A 608 75.36 -22.46 -50.04
N ILE A 609 74.12 -22.87 -50.30
CA ILE A 609 73.81 -23.74 -51.44
C ILE A 609 74.21 -23.03 -52.75
N LYS A 610 73.84 -21.76 -52.94
CA LYS A 610 74.21 -21.00 -54.14
C LYS A 610 75.73 -20.82 -54.32
N THR A 611 76.50 -20.60 -53.24
CA THR A 611 77.96 -20.53 -53.35
C THR A 611 78.54 -21.89 -53.72
N ASN A 612 78.09 -22.97 -53.07
CA ASN A 612 78.56 -24.32 -53.36
C ASN A 612 78.14 -24.80 -54.77
N GLU A 613 76.99 -24.36 -55.28
CA GLU A 613 76.60 -24.58 -56.67
C GLU A 613 77.44 -23.76 -57.65
N GLY A 614 77.82 -22.54 -57.29
CA GLY A 614 78.80 -21.73 -58.02
C GLY A 614 80.16 -22.41 -58.09
N GLU A 615 80.67 -22.91 -56.96
CA GLU A 615 81.91 -23.69 -56.87
C GLU A 615 81.83 -24.98 -57.69
N ARG A 616 80.71 -25.73 -57.60
CA ARG A 616 80.45 -26.90 -58.45
C ARG A 616 80.45 -26.54 -59.94
N LEU A 617 79.90 -25.38 -60.31
CA LEU A 617 79.93 -24.90 -61.69
C LEU A 617 81.35 -24.50 -62.13
N THR A 618 82.14 -23.83 -61.29
CA THR A 618 83.55 -23.53 -61.62
C THR A 618 84.39 -24.78 -61.73
N PHE A 619 84.24 -25.76 -60.83
CA PHE A 619 84.90 -27.07 -60.94
C PHE A 619 84.41 -27.84 -62.17
N SER A 620 83.14 -27.70 -62.56
CA SER A 620 82.63 -28.26 -63.82
C SER A 620 83.28 -27.60 -65.04
N THR A 621 83.41 -26.27 -65.08
CA THR A 621 84.11 -25.59 -66.19
C THR A 621 85.59 -25.94 -66.22
N GLU A 622 86.26 -26.03 -65.08
CA GLU A 622 87.65 -26.51 -65.00
C GLU A 622 87.76 -27.96 -65.50
N LEU A 623 86.85 -28.85 -65.10
CA LEU A 623 86.82 -30.23 -65.58
C LEU A 623 86.62 -30.29 -67.10
N HIS A 624 85.71 -29.49 -67.67
CA HIS A 624 85.52 -29.40 -69.12
C HIS A 624 86.77 -28.85 -69.82
N ASP A 625 87.49 -27.89 -69.23
CA ASP A 625 88.78 -27.41 -69.76
C ASP A 625 89.88 -28.48 -69.67
N ARG A 626 89.92 -29.28 -68.59
CA ARG A 626 90.83 -30.43 -68.48
C ARG A 626 90.47 -31.51 -69.51
N ILE A 627 89.20 -31.83 -69.72
CA ILE A 627 88.73 -32.76 -70.76
C ILE A 627 89.11 -32.22 -72.14
N ALA A 628 88.80 -30.96 -72.46
CA ALA A 628 89.16 -30.34 -73.73
C ALA A 628 90.69 -30.26 -73.94
N LYS A 629 91.50 -30.23 -72.86
CA LYS A 629 92.97 -30.32 -72.93
C LYS A 629 93.44 -31.77 -73.11
N ILE A 630 92.76 -32.75 -72.49
CA ILE A 630 92.97 -34.19 -72.73
C ILE A 630 92.59 -34.54 -74.17
N ASP A 631 91.50 -34.04 -74.72
CA ASP A 631 91.10 -34.31 -76.11
C ASP A 631 92.01 -33.60 -77.12
N ARG A 632 92.54 -32.41 -76.80
CA ARG A 632 93.63 -31.80 -77.57
C ARG A 632 94.92 -32.64 -77.53
N LEU A 633 95.23 -33.28 -76.40
CA LEU A 633 96.36 -34.20 -76.28
C LEU A 633 96.10 -35.55 -76.96
N ARG A 634 94.88 -36.09 -76.89
CA ARG A 634 94.44 -37.30 -77.61
C ARG A 634 94.52 -37.08 -79.09
N LYS A 635 93.91 -36.02 -79.63
CA LYS A 635 94.01 -35.68 -81.07
C LYS A 635 95.45 -35.44 -81.51
N ARG A 636 96.30 -34.85 -80.66
CA ARG A 636 97.74 -34.73 -80.95
C ARG A 636 98.46 -36.09 -80.92
N TYR A 637 98.10 -36.99 -80.01
CA TYR A 637 98.67 -38.34 -79.91
C TYR A 637 98.16 -39.26 -81.02
N GLU A 638 96.91 -39.08 -81.46
CA GLU A 638 96.24 -39.74 -82.58
C GLU A 638 96.87 -39.29 -83.90
N ILE A 639 97.03 -37.99 -84.13
CA ILE A 639 97.81 -37.44 -85.26
C ILE A 639 99.26 -37.95 -85.22
N LEU A 640 99.89 -38.00 -84.05
CA LEU A 640 101.25 -38.53 -83.90
C LEU A 640 101.30 -40.04 -84.17
N THR A 641 100.29 -40.82 -83.78
CA THR A 641 100.20 -42.26 -84.03
C THR A 641 99.99 -42.51 -85.53
N ILE A 642 99.13 -41.73 -86.18
CA ILE A 642 98.92 -41.72 -87.63
C ILE A 642 100.21 -41.26 -88.38
N SER A 643 101.11 -40.51 -87.73
CA SER A 643 102.39 -40.09 -88.30
C SER A 643 103.61 -40.89 -87.82
N MET A 644 103.43 -41.98 -87.06
CA MET A 644 104.52 -42.86 -86.59
C MET A 644 104.24 -44.35 -86.78
N ASN A 645 102.97 -44.75 -86.95
CA ASN A 645 102.60 -46.05 -87.48
C ASN A 645 102.50 -45.95 -89.01
N PRO A 646 103.31 -46.68 -89.78
CA PRO A 646 103.01 -46.94 -91.19
C PRO A 646 101.67 -47.67 -91.31
N PRO A 647 100.85 -47.42 -92.34
CA PRO A 647 99.60 -48.13 -92.53
C PRO A 647 99.85 -49.55 -93.05
N GLU A 648 99.65 -50.56 -92.20
CA GLU A 648 99.56 -51.96 -92.63
C GLU A 648 98.19 -52.24 -93.28
N GLY A 649 98.17 -52.33 -94.62
CA GLY A 649 96.97 -52.67 -95.40
C GLY A 649 96.09 -51.46 -95.75
N GLU A 650 95.96 -51.03 -97.01
CA GLU A 650 96.45 -51.59 -98.28
C GLU A 650 97.49 -50.68 -98.95
N GLU A 651 98.34 -51.28 -99.79
CA GLU A 651 99.40 -50.56 -100.52
C GLU A 651 98.85 -49.65 -101.63
N GLU A 652 99.70 -48.69 -102.03
CA GLU A 652 99.38 -47.65 -103.01
C GLU A 652 98.73 -48.22 -104.28
N HIS A 653 97.52 -47.76 -104.61
CA HIS A 653 96.80 -48.12 -105.84
C HIS A 653 97.45 -47.48 -107.09
N SER A 654 98.64 -47.97 -107.44
CA SER A 654 99.33 -47.65 -108.68
C SER A 654 98.53 -48.09 -109.89
N GLN A 655 98.65 -47.35 -110.99
CA GLN A 655 97.82 -47.50 -112.19
C GLN A 655 97.95 -48.88 -112.87
N THR A 656 98.97 -49.66 -112.51
CA THR A 656 99.18 -51.06 -112.93
C THR A 656 98.16 -52.04 -112.32
N TYR A 657 97.67 -51.80 -111.09
CA TYR A 657 96.81 -52.76 -110.37
C TYR A 657 95.48 -53.00 -111.10
N TYR A 658 94.79 -51.92 -111.50
CA TYR A 658 93.55 -52.01 -112.25
C TYR A 658 93.72 -52.57 -113.67
N VAL A 659 94.92 -52.43 -114.26
CA VAL A 659 95.24 -53.04 -115.58
C VAL A 659 95.47 -54.53 -115.44
N ILE A 660 96.20 -54.99 -114.41
CA ILE A 660 96.47 -56.41 -114.17
C ILE A 660 95.18 -57.15 -113.80
N LYS A 661 94.35 -56.60 -112.90
CA LYS A 661 93.09 -57.25 -112.50
C LYS A 661 92.10 -57.38 -113.68
N ALA A 662 91.95 -56.32 -114.48
CA ALA A 662 91.11 -56.36 -115.69
C ALA A 662 91.68 -57.23 -116.82
N ALA A 663 92.98 -57.54 -116.81
CA ALA A 663 93.59 -58.51 -117.71
C ALA A 663 93.35 -59.96 -117.24
N GLN A 664 93.50 -60.22 -115.93
CA GLN A 664 93.32 -61.56 -115.36
C GLN A 664 91.88 -62.04 -115.47
N GLU A 665 90.89 -61.25 -115.03
CA GLU A 665 89.46 -61.60 -115.14
C GLU A 665 89.03 -61.82 -116.61
N ARG A 666 89.70 -61.18 -117.57
CA ARG A 666 89.47 -61.35 -119.01
C ARG A 666 90.16 -62.58 -119.61
N GLU A 667 91.37 -62.92 -119.18
CA GLU A 667 92.09 -64.10 -119.66
C GLU A 667 91.55 -65.41 -119.05
N GLU A 668 91.04 -65.35 -117.81
CA GLU A 668 90.37 -66.48 -117.14
C GLU A 668 89.04 -66.82 -117.83
N LEU A 669 88.15 -65.84 -118.03
CA LEU A 669 86.91 -66.05 -118.79
C LEU A 669 87.14 -66.51 -120.24
N GLN A 670 88.26 -66.12 -120.86
CA GLN A 670 88.61 -66.59 -122.21
C GLN A 670 89.19 -68.02 -122.20
N ARG A 671 89.99 -68.39 -121.19
CA ARG A 671 90.42 -69.79 -121.01
C ARG A 671 89.26 -70.72 -120.70
N GLU A 672 88.32 -70.34 -119.84
CA GLU A 672 87.13 -71.16 -119.57
C GLU A 672 86.27 -71.37 -120.82
N GLY A 673 86.20 -70.35 -121.70
CA GLY A 673 85.59 -70.47 -123.02
C GLY A 673 86.30 -71.49 -123.93
N ASP A 674 87.60 -71.31 -124.17
CA ASP A 674 88.38 -72.19 -125.05
C ASP A 674 88.43 -73.65 -124.53
N ASP A 675 88.46 -73.84 -123.21
CA ASP A 675 88.53 -75.16 -122.58
C ASP A 675 87.17 -75.88 -122.58
N LEU A 676 86.05 -75.15 -122.64
CA LEU A 676 84.71 -75.71 -122.91
C LEU A 676 84.55 -76.07 -124.40
N ASP A 677 84.98 -75.21 -125.31
CA ASP A 677 84.96 -75.46 -126.77
C ASP A 677 85.84 -76.67 -127.14
N ALA A 678 86.97 -76.85 -126.46
CA ALA A 678 87.85 -78.01 -126.60
C ALA A 678 87.24 -79.31 -126.03
N LYS A 679 86.40 -79.23 -124.99
CA LYS A 679 85.65 -80.38 -124.46
C LYS A 679 84.49 -80.77 -125.37
N ILE A 680 83.75 -79.80 -125.91
CA ILE A 680 82.67 -80.02 -126.88
C ILE A 680 83.21 -80.75 -128.13
N ARG A 681 84.27 -80.24 -128.77
CA ARG A 681 84.85 -80.86 -129.98
C ARG A 681 85.51 -82.24 -129.76
N LYS A 682 85.73 -82.65 -128.51
CA LYS A 682 86.10 -84.04 -128.16
C LYS A 682 84.85 -84.89 -127.97
N ALA A 683 83.89 -84.43 -127.17
CA ALA A 683 82.63 -85.12 -126.94
C ALA A 683 81.88 -85.43 -128.24
N GLU A 684 81.81 -84.50 -129.20
CA GLU A 684 81.18 -84.73 -130.51
C GLU A 684 81.82 -85.90 -131.30
N LYS A 685 83.15 -86.05 -131.22
CA LYS A 685 83.88 -87.14 -131.90
C LYS A 685 83.78 -88.47 -131.15
N GLU A 686 83.74 -88.42 -129.83
CA GLU A 686 83.55 -89.60 -128.98
C GLU A 686 82.12 -90.14 -129.10
N ILE A 687 81.09 -89.27 -129.17
CA ILE A 687 79.70 -89.63 -129.44
C ILE A 687 79.59 -90.36 -130.80
N GLN A 688 80.18 -89.82 -131.87
CA GLN A 688 80.07 -90.40 -133.21
C GLN A 688 80.80 -91.78 -133.34
N ALA A 689 81.79 -92.05 -132.49
CA ALA A 689 82.42 -93.37 -132.35
C ALA A 689 81.61 -94.33 -131.45
N LEU A 690 80.97 -93.80 -130.39
CA LEU A 690 80.16 -94.57 -129.47
C LEU A 690 78.83 -95.01 -130.10
N GLU A 691 78.14 -94.19 -130.89
CA GLU A 691 76.90 -94.58 -131.58
C GLU A 691 77.09 -95.84 -132.46
N ASN A 692 78.18 -95.89 -133.23
CA ASN A 692 78.48 -97.01 -134.13
C ASN A 692 78.79 -98.32 -133.39
N THR A 693 79.43 -98.24 -132.22
CA THR A 693 79.71 -99.43 -131.39
C THR A 693 78.50 -99.85 -130.56
N LEU A 694 77.72 -98.89 -130.05
CA LEU A 694 76.50 -99.09 -129.28
C LEU A 694 75.37 -99.71 -130.13
N ALA A 695 75.26 -99.37 -131.43
CA ALA A 695 74.33 -100.01 -132.36
C ALA A 695 74.61 -101.51 -132.52
N LEU A 696 75.87 -101.90 -132.74
CA LEU A 696 76.25 -103.31 -132.90
C LEU A 696 76.04 -104.10 -131.60
N ILE A 697 76.41 -103.52 -130.45
CA ILE A 697 76.26 -104.13 -129.13
C ILE A 697 74.78 -104.27 -128.75
N ASN A 698 73.94 -103.26 -128.99
CA ASN A 698 72.49 -103.36 -128.75
C ASN A 698 71.82 -104.43 -129.61
N SER A 699 72.26 -104.66 -130.86
CA SER A 699 71.69 -105.73 -131.70
C SER A 699 71.86 -107.14 -131.11
N LYS A 700 72.99 -107.39 -130.41
CA LYS A 700 73.27 -108.68 -129.74
C LYS A 700 72.70 -108.73 -128.33
N ASN A 701 72.81 -107.64 -127.57
CA ASN A 701 72.20 -107.54 -126.24
C ASN A 701 70.67 -107.63 -126.28
N ASN A 702 69.99 -107.12 -127.32
CA ASN A 702 68.53 -107.25 -127.44
C ASN A 702 68.05 -108.69 -127.75
N LYS A 703 68.95 -109.62 -128.10
CA LYS A 703 68.61 -111.05 -128.20
C LYS A 703 68.79 -111.77 -126.86
N PHE A 704 69.82 -111.43 -126.07
CA PHE A 704 70.02 -112.00 -124.73
C PHE A 704 69.10 -111.39 -123.65
N ARG A 705 68.82 -110.08 -123.70
CA ARG A 705 67.84 -109.38 -122.84
C ARG A 705 66.37 -109.75 -123.14
N LYS A 706 66.12 -110.51 -124.20
CA LYS A 706 64.80 -111.13 -124.46
C LYS A 706 64.70 -112.59 -124.00
N SER A 707 65.81 -113.20 -123.56
CA SER A 707 65.81 -114.52 -122.92
C SER A 707 66.01 -114.46 -121.40
N LEU A 708 66.59 -113.38 -120.86
CA LEU A 708 66.78 -113.16 -119.43
C LEU A 708 66.21 -111.80 -118.99
N GLN A 709 65.47 -111.82 -117.86
CA GLN A 709 65.08 -110.67 -117.02
C GLN A 709 63.97 -109.76 -117.60
N THR A 710 62.78 -109.53 -117.04
CA THR A 710 62.12 -109.62 -115.69
C THR A 710 62.34 -108.44 -114.72
N TYR A 711 61.22 -107.77 -114.40
CA TYR A 711 60.99 -106.69 -113.41
C TYR A 711 61.10 -105.23 -113.91
N ASP A 712 60.42 -104.32 -113.18
CA ASP A 712 59.67 -103.17 -113.73
C ASP A 712 59.75 -101.92 -112.80
N PRO A 713 59.69 -100.66 -113.29
CA PRO A 713 60.04 -99.47 -112.52
C PRO A 713 58.84 -98.85 -111.78
N SER A 714 58.35 -99.51 -110.74
CA SER A 714 57.35 -98.96 -109.80
C SER A 714 57.55 -99.52 -108.38
N GLY A 715 58.72 -99.24 -107.79
CA GLY A 715 59.10 -99.67 -106.43
C GLY A 715 58.78 -98.64 -105.34
N GLU A 716 58.75 -99.10 -104.09
CA GLU A 716 58.30 -98.36 -102.90
C GLU A 716 59.16 -97.12 -102.57
N ASP A 717 60.46 -97.14 -102.90
CA ASP A 717 61.45 -96.08 -102.62
C ASP A 717 61.02 -94.65 -103.04
N SER A 718 60.19 -94.54 -104.08
CA SER A 718 59.71 -93.23 -104.56
C SER A 718 58.69 -92.56 -103.63
N LEU A 719 58.01 -93.32 -102.77
CA LEU A 719 56.95 -92.80 -101.89
C LEU A 719 57.50 -92.27 -100.56
N GLU A 720 58.55 -92.88 -100.00
CA GLU A 720 59.16 -92.38 -98.75
C GLU A 720 59.71 -90.96 -98.91
N LEU A 721 60.33 -90.67 -100.06
CA LEU A 721 60.89 -89.35 -100.40
C LEU A 721 59.83 -88.23 -100.34
N GLU A 722 58.62 -88.49 -100.87
CA GLU A 722 57.53 -87.50 -100.89
C GLU A 722 57.00 -87.20 -99.48
N THR A 723 56.93 -88.21 -98.60
CA THR A 723 56.50 -88.01 -97.21
C THR A 723 57.47 -87.14 -96.39
N LEU A 724 58.78 -87.28 -96.62
CA LEU A 724 59.81 -86.49 -95.93
C LEU A 724 59.81 -85.02 -96.36
N GLU A 725 59.61 -84.74 -97.66
CA GLU A 725 59.40 -83.36 -98.13
C GLU A 725 58.15 -82.72 -97.48
N GLY A 726 57.06 -83.49 -97.32
CA GLY A 726 55.84 -83.02 -96.68
C GLY A 726 56.06 -82.56 -95.24
N GLN A 727 56.81 -83.34 -94.45
CA GLN A 727 57.15 -82.98 -93.07
C GLN A 727 58.04 -81.73 -92.99
N PHE A 728 59.03 -81.62 -93.88
CA PHE A 728 59.90 -80.44 -93.96
C PHE A 728 59.09 -79.16 -94.26
N LYS A 729 58.23 -79.19 -95.28
CA LYS A 729 57.34 -78.06 -95.67
C LYS A 729 56.44 -77.63 -94.50
N ALA A 730 55.80 -78.58 -93.81
CA ALA A 730 54.96 -78.30 -92.65
C ALA A 730 55.72 -77.69 -91.45
N SER A 731 57.02 -77.99 -91.29
CA SER A 731 57.86 -77.34 -90.28
C SER A 731 58.20 -75.88 -90.64
N ALA A 732 58.49 -75.62 -91.92
CA ALA A 732 58.88 -74.31 -92.43
C ALA A 732 57.74 -73.28 -92.32
N ASP A 733 56.50 -73.67 -92.57
CA ASP A 733 55.35 -72.76 -92.46
C ASP A 733 54.95 -72.44 -91.02
N LYS A 734 55.21 -73.34 -90.06
CA LYS A 734 55.11 -73.04 -88.61
C LYS A 734 56.14 -72.00 -88.18
N TYR A 735 57.38 -72.11 -88.68
CA TYR A 735 58.43 -71.09 -88.46
C TYR A 735 58.05 -69.74 -89.10
N ARG A 736 57.53 -69.75 -90.34
CA ARG A 736 57.03 -68.55 -91.03
C ARG A 736 55.89 -67.86 -90.26
N HIS A 737 54.98 -68.63 -89.65
CA HIS A 737 53.91 -68.06 -88.80
C HIS A 737 54.48 -67.36 -87.56
N LYS A 738 55.37 -68.00 -86.79
CA LYS A 738 56.01 -67.36 -85.64
C LYS A 738 56.80 -66.11 -86.04
N ARG A 739 57.46 -66.11 -87.21
CA ARG A 739 58.21 -64.96 -87.76
C ARG A 739 57.32 -63.86 -88.39
N LYS A 740 56.00 -64.09 -88.52
CA LYS A 740 54.99 -63.04 -88.74
C LYS A 740 54.50 -62.46 -87.42
N GLN A 741 54.17 -63.31 -86.44
CA GLN A 741 53.73 -62.88 -85.11
C GLN A 741 54.79 -62.00 -84.41
N LEU A 742 56.08 -62.36 -84.51
CA LEU A 742 57.17 -61.52 -84.01
C LEU A 742 57.17 -60.12 -84.65
N ARG A 743 57.01 -60.03 -85.98
CA ARG A 743 56.95 -58.74 -86.69
C ARG A 743 55.71 -57.91 -86.37
N GLN A 744 54.58 -58.54 -86.04
CA GLN A 744 53.42 -57.81 -85.52
C GLN A 744 53.75 -57.22 -84.14
N LEU A 745 54.26 -58.02 -83.20
CA LEU A 745 54.65 -57.52 -81.87
C LEU A 745 55.75 -56.45 -81.94
N GLU A 746 56.73 -56.58 -82.83
CA GLU A 746 57.75 -55.55 -83.10
C GLU A 746 57.12 -54.25 -83.64
N SER A 747 56.15 -54.35 -84.56
CA SER A 747 55.40 -53.21 -85.08
C SER A 747 54.49 -52.58 -84.04
N ASP A 748 53.86 -53.38 -83.17
CA ASP A 748 52.99 -52.92 -82.10
C ASP A 748 53.84 -52.16 -81.05
N ILE A 749 54.98 -52.70 -80.65
CA ILE A 749 55.97 -52.03 -79.79
C ILE A 749 56.49 -50.74 -80.43
N GLN A 750 56.77 -50.71 -81.72
CA GLN A 750 57.15 -49.47 -82.42
C GLN A 750 56.01 -48.45 -82.43
N SER A 751 54.76 -48.87 -82.65
CA SER A 751 53.60 -47.97 -82.61
C SER A 751 53.35 -47.39 -81.21
N LEU A 752 53.51 -48.22 -80.17
CA LEU A 752 53.42 -47.79 -78.76
C LEU A 752 54.57 -46.86 -78.39
N ASN A 753 55.81 -47.13 -78.81
CA ASN A 753 56.95 -46.24 -78.59
C ASN A 753 56.79 -44.91 -79.34
N ASN A 754 56.18 -44.89 -80.52
CA ASN A 754 55.86 -43.67 -81.25
C ASN A 754 54.71 -42.87 -80.60
N ALA A 755 53.70 -43.56 -80.06
CA ALA A 755 52.65 -42.91 -79.27
C ALA A 755 53.21 -42.33 -77.95
N LEU A 756 54.11 -43.06 -77.29
CA LEU A 756 54.78 -42.63 -76.07
C LEU A 756 55.72 -41.45 -76.36
N SER A 757 56.48 -41.46 -77.48
CA SER A 757 57.34 -40.34 -77.87
C SER A 757 56.55 -39.09 -78.23
N LEU A 758 55.39 -39.24 -78.90
CA LEU A 758 54.42 -38.15 -79.12
C LEU A 758 53.90 -37.60 -77.78
N ILE A 759 53.45 -38.45 -76.85
CA ILE A 759 52.96 -38.02 -75.54
C ILE A 759 54.08 -37.33 -74.72
N THR A 760 55.34 -37.78 -74.81
CA THR A 760 56.45 -37.05 -74.18
C THR A 760 56.75 -35.72 -74.87
N ALA A 761 56.66 -35.63 -76.20
CA ALA A 761 56.83 -34.37 -76.92
C ALA A 761 55.69 -33.39 -76.64
N GLU A 762 54.46 -33.86 -76.47
CA GLU A 762 53.31 -33.06 -76.02
C GLU A 762 53.49 -32.61 -74.56
N HIS A 763 53.88 -33.52 -73.66
CA HIS A 763 54.21 -33.21 -72.27
C HIS A 763 55.33 -32.17 -72.15
N ASP A 764 56.38 -32.30 -72.95
CA ASP A 764 57.54 -31.40 -72.91
C ASP A 764 57.21 -30.06 -73.61
N ASN A 765 56.39 -30.05 -74.67
CA ASN A 765 55.82 -28.81 -75.22
C ASN A 765 54.87 -28.12 -74.23
N CYS A 766 54.09 -28.86 -73.45
CA CYS A 766 53.27 -28.32 -72.38
C CYS A 766 54.13 -27.79 -71.24
N ASN A 767 55.22 -28.47 -70.85
CA ASN A 767 56.16 -27.97 -69.84
C ASN A 767 56.94 -26.74 -70.32
N ASN A 768 57.34 -26.69 -71.59
CA ASN A 768 57.95 -25.52 -72.21
C ASN A 768 56.95 -24.36 -72.24
N SER A 769 55.71 -24.58 -72.69
CA SER A 769 54.64 -23.56 -72.64
C SER A 769 54.32 -23.09 -71.21
N LEU A 770 54.40 -24.00 -70.24
CA LEU A 770 54.20 -23.73 -68.81
C LEU A 770 55.43 -23.06 -68.17
N GLN A 771 56.63 -23.20 -68.75
CA GLN A 771 57.83 -22.48 -68.37
C GLN A 771 57.86 -21.09 -69.03
N ASP A 772 57.54 -20.98 -70.32
CA ASP A 772 57.36 -19.72 -71.04
C ASP A 772 56.27 -18.86 -70.36
N THR A 773 55.12 -19.43 -69.98
CA THR A 773 54.10 -18.68 -69.22
C THR A 773 54.52 -18.37 -67.78
N LYS A 774 55.36 -19.18 -67.13
CA LYS A 774 56.01 -18.81 -65.85
C LYS A 774 57.02 -17.67 -66.01
N ASP A 775 57.79 -17.65 -67.09
CA ASP A 775 58.83 -16.67 -67.34
C ASP A 775 58.25 -15.37 -67.92
N MET A 776 57.13 -15.45 -68.64
CA MET A 776 56.25 -14.31 -68.95
C MET A 776 55.54 -13.81 -67.70
N LEU A 777 55.08 -14.68 -66.79
CA LEU A 777 54.59 -14.24 -65.47
C LEU A 777 55.71 -13.60 -64.64
N ALA A 778 56.93 -14.13 -64.66
CA ALA A 778 58.08 -13.55 -63.98
C ALA A 778 58.41 -12.17 -64.56
N GLN A 779 58.43 -12.04 -65.89
CA GLN A 779 58.56 -10.76 -66.59
C GLN A 779 57.42 -9.81 -66.21
N TYR A 780 56.14 -10.20 -66.28
CA TYR A 780 55.02 -9.35 -65.91
C TYR A 780 54.99 -9.00 -64.41
N THR A 781 55.43 -9.87 -63.50
CA THR A 781 55.57 -9.52 -62.07
C THR A 781 56.72 -8.54 -61.86
N LYS A 782 57.84 -8.70 -62.59
CA LYS A 782 58.97 -7.77 -62.53
C LYS A 782 58.62 -6.43 -63.19
N GLU A 783 57.89 -6.42 -64.29
CA GLU A 783 57.34 -5.21 -64.91
C GLU A 783 56.27 -4.57 -64.03
N TYR A 784 55.46 -5.34 -63.31
CA TYR A 784 54.53 -4.83 -62.30
C TYR A 784 55.29 -4.21 -61.12
N GLU A 785 56.37 -4.82 -60.64
CA GLU A 785 57.24 -4.25 -59.62
C GLU A 785 57.99 -3.00 -60.12
N ASP A 786 58.55 -3.02 -61.32
CA ASP A 786 59.22 -1.87 -61.93
C ASP A 786 58.24 -0.74 -62.25
N THR A 787 57.03 -1.04 -62.73
CA THR A 787 55.97 -0.03 -62.93
C THR A 787 55.40 0.46 -61.62
N LYS A 788 55.30 -0.37 -60.57
CA LYS A 788 54.98 0.06 -59.21
C LYS A 788 56.07 0.93 -58.61
N VAL A 789 57.35 0.66 -58.86
CA VAL A 789 58.49 1.49 -58.42
C VAL A 789 58.65 2.76 -59.30
N LYS A 790 58.19 2.74 -60.55
CA LYS A 790 58.02 3.94 -61.39
C LYS A 790 56.83 4.77 -60.93
N LEU A 791 55.70 4.16 -60.59
CA LEU A 791 54.50 4.80 -60.02
C LEU A 791 54.81 5.39 -58.65
N ASP A 792 55.52 4.67 -57.77
CA ASP A 792 56.00 5.19 -56.50
C ASP A 792 56.96 6.38 -56.69
N ARG A 793 57.83 6.34 -57.71
CA ARG A 793 58.70 7.48 -58.06
C ARG A 793 57.89 8.65 -58.62
N ALA A 794 56.94 8.40 -59.51
CA ALA A 794 56.06 9.39 -60.11
C ALA A 794 55.16 10.03 -59.05
N ASN A 795 54.57 9.26 -58.14
CA ASN A 795 53.81 9.75 -56.99
C ASN A 795 54.70 10.52 -56.02
N LYS A 796 55.92 10.04 -55.72
CA LYS A 796 56.89 10.79 -54.89
C LYS A 796 57.39 12.06 -55.59
N GLN A 797 57.41 12.12 -56.92
CA GLN A 797 57.71 13.31 -57.71
C GLN A 797 56.51 14.26 -57.82
N SER A 798 55.28 13.76 -58.01
CA SER A 798 54.04 14.53 -58.00
C SER A 798 53.80 15.14 -56.62
N ILE A 799 53.93 14.37 -55.54
CA ILE A 799 53.89 14.88 -54.15
C ILE A 799 55.02 15.90 -53.89
N LYS A 800 56.20 15.77 -54.52
CA LYS A 800 57.26 16.79 -54.44
C LYS A 800 56.91 18.05 -55.24
N LEU A 801 56.39 17.91 -56.45
CA LEU A 801 56.01 19.02 -57.32
C LEU A 801 54.80 19.77 -56.78
N ALA A 802 53.79 19.09 -56.26
CA ALA A 802 52.70 19.67 -55.48
C ALA A 802 53.23 20.45 -54.27
N LYS A 803 54.13 19.86 -53.48
CA LYS A 803 54.80 20.57 -52.38
C LYS A 803 55.62 21.77 -52.86
N GLU A 804 56.31 21.68 -53.99
CA GLU A 804 57.03 22.81 -54.59
C GLU A 804 56.09 23.89 -55.12
N ILE A 805 54.93 23.54 -55.70
CA ILE A 805 53.92 24.48 -56.19
C ILE A 805 53.30 25.24 -55.00
N ARG A 806 52.94 24.52 -53.94
CA ARG A 806 52.44 25.08 -52.66
C ARG A 806 53.49 25.98 -51.99
N LEU A 807 54.76 25.55 -51.94
CA LEU A 807 55.89 26.36 -51.45
C LEU A 807 56.16 27.60 -52.32
N LYS A 808 56.10 27.48 -53.66
CA LYS A 808 56.33 28.61 -54.59
C LYS A 808 55.17 29.61 -54.60
N LYS A 809 53.95 29.19 -54.24
CA LYS A 809 52.77 30.06 -54.07
C LYS A 809 52.51 30.52 -52.63
N ASN A 810 53.25 30.03 -51.63
CA ASN A 810 53.00 30.26 -50.19
C ASN A 810 51.55 29.95 -49.75
N THR A 811 50.97 28.85 -50.25
CA THR A 811 49.60 28.39 -49.90
C THR A 811 49.63 27.01 -49.26
N THR A 812 48.82 26.79 -48.22
CA THR A 812 48.65 25.49 -47.57
C THR A 812 47.65 24.59 -48.30
N ASP A 813 46.66 25.23 -48.92
CA ASP A 813 45.51 24.57 -49.53
C ASP A 813 45.86 24.08 -50.95
N LYS A 814 44.96 23.30 -51.57
CA LYS A 814 45.13 22.91 -52.97
C LYS A 814 45.15 24.16 -53.84
N THR A 815 45.95 24.13 -54.90
CA THR A 815 45.95 25.19 -55.91
C THR A 815 45.14 24.73 -57.11
N ASP A 816 44.51 25.66 -57.85
CA ASP A 816 43.69 25.37 -59.04
C ASP A 816 44.41 24.50 -60.09
N VAL A 817 45.74 24.56 -60.13
CA VAL A 817 46.61 23.73 -60.98
C VAL A 817 46.63 22.26 -60.53
N GLU A 818 46.56 22.00 -59.23
CA GLU A 818 46.45 20.65 -58.68
C GLU A 818 45.04 20.08 -58.91
N GLU A 819 44.00 20.91 -58.91
CA GLU A 819 42.63 20.47 -59.19
C GLU A 819 42.38 20.22 -60.69
N ASP A 820 42.98 21.01 -61.61
CA ASP A 820 42.99 20.68 -63.06
C ASP A 820 43.84 19.42 -63.35
N ILE A 821 44.92 19.19 -62.60
CA ILE A 821 45.68 17.93 -62.67
C ILE A 821 44.83 16.76 -62.20
N GLU A 822 44.18 16.83 -61.03
CA GLU A 822 43.30 15.75 -60.54
C GLU A 822 42.11 15.51 -61.49
N LEU A 823 41.53 16.55 -62.09
CA LEU A 823 40.47 16.42 -63.11
C LEU A 823 40.98 15.80 -64.43
N ARG A 824 42.21 16.12 -64.85
CA ARG A 824 42.87 15.44 -65.98
C ARG A 824 43.18 13.99 -65.67
N GLU A 825 43.75 13.70 -64.51
CA GLU A 825 44.04 12.32 -64.06
C GLU A 825 42.75 11.49 -63.96
N LEU A 826 41.63 12.04 -63.47
CA LEU A 826 40.32 11.39 -63.47
C LEU A 826 39.72 11.19 -64.87
N ARG A 827 39.98 12.12 -65.80
CA ARG A 827 39.52 12.02 -67.19
C ARG A 827 40.33 11.01 -67.98
N ASP A 828 41.65 10.99 -67.79
CA ASP A 828 42.59 10.08 -68.43
C ASP A 828 42.53 8.67 -67.81
N PHE A 829 42.20 8.56 -66.52
CA PHE A 829 41.80 7.29 -65.90
C PHE A 829 40.50 6.75 -66.52
N ASN A 830 39.47 7.59 -66.71
CA ASN A 830 38.25 7.16 -67.39
C ASN A 830 38.52 6.72 -68.84
N THR A 831 39.25 7.50 -69.65
CA THR A 831 39.57 7.08 -71.03
C THR A 831 40.45 5.84 -71.06
N SER A 832 41.35 5.64 -70.09
CA SER A 832 42.12 4.40 -69.94
C SER A 832 41.23 3.20 -69.60
N VAL A 833 40.27 3.33 -68.67
CA VAL A 833 39.31 2.28 -68.33
C VAL A 833 38.38 1.96 -69.51
N PHE A 834 37.89 2.97 -70.24
CA PHE A 834 37.13 2.76 -71.48
C PHE A 834 38.00 2.07 -72.56
N HIS A 835 39.28 2.40 -72.67
CA HIS A 835 40.20 1.75 -73.59
C HIS A 835 40.47 0.28 -73.20
N GLN A 836 40.62 -0.02 -71.91
CA GLN A 836 40.77 -1.40 -71.41
C GLN A 836 39.49 -2.23 -71.59
N LEU A 837 38.30 -1.64 -71.39
CA LEU A 837 37.02 -2.26 -71.76
C LEU A 837 36.95 -2.51 -73.28
N GLY A 838 37.46 -1.58 -74.09
CA GLY A 838 37.57 -1.72 -75.54
C GLY A 838 38.54 -2.84 -75.99
N THR A 839 39.69 -3.02 -75.32
CA THR A 839 40.62 -4.11 -75.64
C THR A 839 40.13 -5.47 -75.16
N ILE A 840 39.46 -5.55 -74.00
CA ILE A 840 38.80 -6.78 -73.51
C ILE A 840 37.66 -7.20 -74.45
N ALA A 841 36.84 -6.24 -74.89
CA ALA A 841 35.81 -6.49 -75.91
C ALA A 841 36.40 -6.88 -77.28
N ALA A 842 37.61 -6.42 -77.61
CA ALA A 842 38.31 -6.84 -78.83
C ALA A 842 38.98 -8.22 -78.73
N SER A 843 39.25 -8.74 -77.52
CA SER A 843 39.85 -10.07 -77.32
C SER A 843 38.83 -11.19 -77.11
N ASP A 844 37.75 -10.95 -76.36
CA ASP A 844 36.70 -11.94 -76.10
C ASP A 844 35.36 -11.50 -76.70
N SER A 845 35.09 -11.94 -77.94
CA SER A 845 33.86 -11.58 -78.68
C SER A 845 32.56 -11.93 -77.94
N ASN A 846 32.57 -12.94 -77.06
CA ASN A 846 31.39 -13.31 -76.26
C ASN A 846 31.18 -12.36 -75.06
N LEU A 847 32.24 -11.76 -74.51
CA LEU A 847 32.10 -10.70 -73.51
C LEU A 847 31.77 -9.36 -74.16
N ALA A 848 32.27 -9.09 -75.36
CA ALA A 848 32.03 -7.86 -76.11
C ALA A 848 30.54 -7.48 -76.16
N ASP A 849 29.68 -8.41 -76.59
CA ASP A 849 28.24 -8.20 -76.67
C ASP A 849 27.63 -7.90 -75.30
N THR A 850 28.08 -8.56 -74.23
CA THR A 850 27.58 -8.31 -72.86
C THR A 850 28.03 -6.95 -72.30
N ILE A 851 29.26 -6.52 -72.61
CA ILE A 851 29.81 -5.21 -72.21
C ILE A 851 29.08 -4.10 -72.97
N HIS A 852 28.88 -4.26 -74.29
CA HIS A 852 28.10 -3.32 -75.09
C HIS A 852 26.64 -3.24 -74.65
N LEU A 853 26.01 -4.37 -74.28
CA LEU A 853 24.64 -4.39 -73.74
C LEU A 853 24.55 -3.64 -72.40
N LEU A 854 25.49 -3.87 -71.48
CA LEU A 854 25.50 -3.20 -70.16
C LEU A 854 25.77 -1.69 -70.28
N LEU A 855 26.70 -1.27 -71.14
CA LEU A 855 26.92 0.16 -71.44
C LEU A 855 25.68 0.80 -72.07
N SER A 856 25.02 0.09 -73.00
CA SER A 856 23.77 0.51 -73.61
C SER A 856 22.62 0.66 -72.59
N GLN A 857 22.57 -0.17 -71.55
CA GLN A 857 21.56 -0.07 -70.48
C GLN A 857 21.79 1.13 -69.55
N VAL A 858 23.03 1.57 -69.37
CA VAL A 858 23.40 2.74 -68.55
C VAL A 858 23.38 4.04 -69.38
N GLY A 859 23.18 3.96 -70.69
CA GLY A 859 23.10 5.13 -71.58
C GLY A 859 24.46 5.79 -71.88
N LEU A 860 25.56 5.08 -71.60
CA LEU A 860 26.91 5.55 -71.92
C LEU A 860 27.31 5.09 -73.34
N PRO A 861 28.02 5.92 -74.12
CA PRO A 861 28.47 5.54 -75.45
C PRO A 861 29.46 4.36 -75.39
N PRO A 862 29.49 3.48 -76.41
CA PRO A 862 30.43 2.37 -76.47
C PRO A 862 31.89 2.88 -76.50
N PRO A 863 32.86 2.12 -75.95
CA PRO A 863 34.26 2.51 -75.95
C PRO A 863 34.78 2.72 -77.39
N PRO A 864 35.59 3.76 -77.64
CA PRO A 864 36.22 3.95 -78.94
C PRO A 864 37.23 2.81 -79.20
N PRO A 865 37.29 2.27 -80.42
CA PRO A 865 38.23 1.19 -80.75
C PRO A 865 39.68 1.68 -80.63
N PRO A 866 40.63 0.80 -80.24
CA PRO A 866 42.01 1.18 -80.00
C PRO A 866 42.69 1.68 -81.28
N THR A 867 43.08 2.96 -81.29
CA THR A 867 43.81 3.61 -82.38
C THR A 867 45.27 3.14 -82.43
N GLY A 868 45.52 2.06 -83.16
CA GLY A 868 46.83 1.43 -83.27
C GLY A 868 47.93 2.36 -83.79
N ILE A 869 49.00 2.54 -83.00
CA ILE A 869 50.23 3.18 -83.44
C ILE A 869 51.17 2.13 -84.04
N LYS A 870 51.72 2.46 -85.21
CA LYS A 870 52.65 1.67 -86.03
C LYS A 870 53.92 1.36 -85.20
N ALA A 871 54.44 0.13 -85.12
CA ALA A 871 54.87 -0.82 -86.16
C ALA A 871 56.22 -0.48 -86.84
N SER A 872 57.07 -1.53 -86.95
CA SER A 872 58.23 -1.75 -87.83
C SER A 872 59.56 -0.96 -87.68
N SER A 873 60.60 -1.69 -87.27
CA SER A 873 61.83 -2.02 -88.05
C SER A 873 62.49 -3.27 -87.40
N LEU A 874 62.91 -4.37 -88.05
CA LEU A 874 63.71 -4.65 -89.29
C LEU A 874 65.19 -4.24 -89.18
N PRO A 875 66.17 -5.00 -89.74
CA PRO A 875 66.13 -6.11 -90.73
C PRO A 875 66.45 -7.52 -90.13
N SER A 876 66.42 -8.69 -90.80
CA SER A 876 66.35 -9.14 -92.23
C SER A 876 67.68 -9.51 -92.92
N SER A 877 67.61 -10.44 -93.90
CA SER A 877 68.68 -11.18 -94.64
C SER A 877 69.43 -12.26 -93.82
N ALA A 878 69.87 -13.43 -94.33
CA ALA A 878 69.85 -14.14 -95.64
C ALA A 878 70.13 -15.66 -95.37
N ARG A 879 69.99 -16.70 -96.22
CA ARG A 879 69.55 -17.02 -97.63
C ARG A 879 69.08 -18.52 -97.61
N SER A 880 68.17 -19.05 -98.43
CA SER A 880 68.24 -19.49 -99.86
C SER A 880 69.31 -20.56 -100.17
N SER A 881 69.14 -21.54 -101.09
CA SER A 881 68.13 -21.81 -102.16
C SER A 881 68.44 -23.19 -102.81
N THR A 882 67.59 -23.98 -103.49
CA THR A 882 66.12 -24.06 -103.83
C THR A 882 65.81 -25.57 -104.16
N SER A 883 65.04 -26.13 -105.12
CA SER A 883 64.21 -25.70 -106.28
C SER A 883 63.30 -26.84 -106.85
N GLN A 884 62.31 -26.49 -107.71
CA GLN A 884 61.60 -27.32 -108.72
C GLN A 884 60.60 -28.43 -108.28
N LEU A 885 59.42 -28.66 -108.91
CA LEU A 885 58.59 -27.82 -109.82
C LEU A 885 57.14 -28.40 -110.05
N SER A 886 56.10 -27.54 -110.06
CA SER A 886 54.77 -27.68 -110.78
C SER A 886 53.83 -28.89 -110.46
N THR A 887 52.48 -28.85 -110.60
CA THR A 887 51.55 -28.09 -111.49
C THR A 887 50.20 -27.65 -110.83
N SER A 888 49.45 -26.79 -111.55
CA SER A 888 48.01 -26.39 -111.51
C SER A 888 46.93 -27.33 -110.89
N SER A 889 45.71 -26.89 -110.50
CA SER A 889 45.05 -25.55 -110.34
C SER A 889 43.61 -25.69 -109.76
N THR A 890 42.95 -24.57 -109.40
CA THR A 890 41.45 -24.39 -109.26
C THR A 890 40.69 -25.23 -108.20
N SER A 891 39.53 -24.84 -107.63
CA SER A 891 38.88 -23.52 -107.46
C SER A 891 37.68 -23.60 -106.47
N SER A 892 37.35 -22.45 -105.85
CA SER A 892 35.98 -22.00 -105.48
C SER A 892 35.12 -22.70 -104.40
N ARG A 893 34.53 -21.81 -103.56
CA ARG A 893 33.13 -21.79 -103.06
C ARG A 893 32.68 -22.65 -101.86
N GLN A 894 31.76 -22.02 -101.13
CA GLN A 894 30.71 -22.58 -100.25
C GLN A 894 31.19 -23.33 -98.98
N SER A 895 30.48 -23.36 -97.84
CA SER A 895 29.57 -22.43 -97.11
C SER A 895 28.73 -23.31 -96.17
N THR A 896 28.49 -22.87 -94.92
CA THR A 896 27.35 -23.31 -94.07
C THR A 896 27.29 -24.82 -93.69
N PRO A 897 26.34 -25.30 -92.87
CA PRO A 897 25.82 -24.80 -91.58
C PRO A 897 25.79 -25.94 -90.49
N ARG A 898 25.75 -25.69 -89.15
CA ARG A 898 24.56 -25.52 -88.24
C ARG A 898 23.75 -26.82 -87.96
N GLN A 899 22.88 -26.71 -86.94
CA GLN A 899 21.76 -27.59 -86.54
C GLN A 899 22.16 -28.72 -85.58
N SER A 900 21.47 -29.01 -84.46
CA SER A 900 20.39 -28.28 -83.76
C SER A 900 19.10 -27.90 -84.51
N LEU A 901 18.23 -28.90 -84.71
CA LEU A 901 16.78 -28.81 -84.96
C LEU A 901 16.13 -30.07 -84.29
N GLN A 902 14.88 -30.11 -83.82
CA GLN A 902 13.79 -29.12 -83.84
C GLN A 902 12.67 -29.44 -82.83
N TYR A 903 11.89 -28.41 -82.47
CA TYR A 903 10.50 -28.41 -81.94
C TYR A 903 10.21 -29.11 -80.58
N LYS A 904 9.35 -28.61 -79.66
CA LYS A 904 8.05 -27.88 -79.68
C LYS A 904 6.83 -28.78 -80.03
N PRO A 905 5.56 -28.41 -79.68
CA PRO A 905 5.06 -27.21 -78.94
C PRO A 905 3.95 -27.49 -77.87
N ILE A 906 3.35 -26.40 -77.38
CA ILE A 906 1.94 -26.17 -76.98
C ILE A 906 1.67 -25.97 -75.47
N ASP A 907 1.17 -24.77 -75.16
CA ASP A 907 0.71 -24.25 -73.87
C ASP A 907 -0.79 -24.45 -73.64
N ILE A 908 -1.25 -24.29 -72.38
CA ILE A 908 -2.53 -23.69 -71.93
C ILE A 908 -2.39 -23.52 -70.40
N ILE A 909 -2.26 -22.34 -69.79
CA ILE A 909 -3.10 -21.11 -69.71
C ILE A 909 -3.99 -21.09 -68.44
N LEU A 910 -3.67 -20.15 -67.53
CA LEU A 910 -4.48 -19.62 -66.39
C LEU A 910 -4.92 -20.61 -65.29
N THR A 911 -5.17 -20.24 -64.02
CA THR A 911 -5.14 -18.96 -63.24
C THR A 911 -4.33 -19.20 -61.93
N GLY A 912 -3.92 -18.23 -61.10
CA GLY A 912 -3.99 -16.75 -61.10
C GLY A 912 -3.54 -16.19 -59.73
N GLN A 913 -3.42 -14.85 -59.63
CA GLN A 913 -3.48 -13.92 -58.46
C GLN A 913 -3.50 -14.49 -57.00
N SER A 914 -2.89 -13.89 -55.96
CA SER A 914 -2.43 -12.49 -55.76
C SER A 914 -1.36 -12.32 -54.65
N THR A 915 -0.78 -11.12 -54.57
CA THR A 915 -0.08 -10.53 -53.39
C THR A 915 -1.00 -9.40 -52.80
N PRO A 916 -0.62 -8.45 -51.90
CA PRO A 916 0.60 -8.22 -51.11
C PRO A 916 0.28 -7.95 -49.58
N PRO A 917 0.61 -6.83 -48.84
CA PRO A 917 0.99 -6.97 -47.41
C PRO A 917 0.55 -5.85 -46.40
N ARG A 918 1.16 -5.84 -45.20
CA ARG A 918 1.75 -4.67 -44.47
C ARG A 918 0.87 -3.45 -44.05
N ASP A 919 0.74 -3.25 -42.72
CA ASP A 919 0.53 -1.93 -42.07
C ASP A 919 1.72 -0.98 -42.32
N GLY A 920 1.62 0.34 -42.51
CA GLY A 920 0.89 1.36 -41.75
C GLY A 920 1.94 2.41 -41.27
N ARG A 921 2.25 3.48 -42.03
CA ARG A 921 1.67 4.85 -42.00
C ARG A 921 1.67 5.48 -40.58
N THR A 922 2.11 6.72 -40.31
CA THR A 922 2.24 7.98 -41.11
C THR A 922 3.48 8.84 -40.78
N THR A 923 3.73 9.89 -41.58
CA THR A 923 4.74 10.98 -41.46
C THR A 923 4.02 12.33 -41.15
N PRO A 924 4.57 13.58 -41.25
CA PRO A 924 5.92 14.08 -41.63
C PRO A 924 6.48 15.29 -40.81
N GLN A 925 7.57 15.91 -41.33
CA GLN A 925 8.14 17.25 -41.01
C GLN A 925 8.82 17.43 -39.63
N GLU A 926 9.87 18.27 -39.45
CA GLU A 926 10.57 19.17 -40.39
C GLU A 926 12.11 19.23 -40.18
N SER A 927 12.77 20.19 -40.84
CA SER A 927 14.18 20.23 -41.23
C SER A 927 15.24 20.59 -40.17
N SER A 928 16.48 20.23 -40.50
CA SER A 928 17.75 21.00 -40.32
C SER A 928 18.84 20.41 -39.41
N SER A 929 20.08 20.85 -39.70
CA SER A 929 21.38 20.34 -39.27
C SER A 929 22.28 21.54 -38.85
N PRO A 930 23.52 21.36 -38.37
CA PRO A 930 24.02 20.45 -37.32
C PRO A 930 24.97 21.19 -36.33
N ARG A 931 25.79 20.43 -35.59
CA ARG A 931 27.19 20.72 -35.17
C ARG A 931 27.49 21.60 -33.92
N SER A 932 28.23 20.96 -33.02
CA SER A 932 29.50 21.40 -32.39
C SER A 932 29.59 22.67 -31.50
N SER A 933 29.51 22.43 -30.19
CA SER A 933 30.63 22.54 -29.23
C SER A 933 31.24 23.90 -28.82
N ILE A 934 31.86 23.84 -27.62
CA ILE A 934 32.86 24.74 -27.00
C ILE A 934 32.32 25.82 -26.04
N SER A 935 33.06 25.92 -24.93
CA SER A 935 32.73 26.53 -23.65
C SER A 935 33.31 27.93 -23.44
N SER A 936 32.63 28.73 -22.61
CA SER A 936 33.25 29.77 -21.77
C SER A 936 32.31 30.14 -20.61
N SER A 937 32.72 30.86 -19.56
CA SER A 937 33.73 30.51 -18.55
C SER A 937 33.72 31.57 -17.44
N GLY A 938 33.57 31.16 -16.17
CA GLY A 938 33.65 32.05 -15.01
C GLY A 938 32.30 32.55 -14.46
N SER A 939 32.20 32.97 -13.19
CA SER A 939 33.26 32.95 -12.15
C SER A 939 32.72 32.87 -10.71
N LYS A 940 33.54 32.27 -9.82
CA LYS A 940 33.53 32.35 -8.34
C LYS A 940 32.36 31.67 -7.61
N GLY A 941 32.69 30.90 -6.55
CA GLY A 941 31.71 30.10 -5.78
C GLY A 941 32.27 29.35 -4.55
N SER A 942 33.59 29.05 -4.52
CA SER A 942 34.39 28.65 -3.34
C SER A 942 34.10 27.30 -2.62
N SER A 943 35.20 26.56 -2.39
CA SER A 943 35.46 25.67 -1.24
C SER A 943 34.88 24.24 -1.12
N ARG A 944 35.75 23.28 -1.45
CA ARG A 944 36.19 22.08 -0.66
C ARG A 944 35.21 20.95 -0.24
N ARG A 945 35.49 19.77 -0.84
CA ARG A 945 35.75 18.43 -0.23
C ARG A 945 34.76 17.80 0.81
N HIS A 946 34.27 16.62 0.43
CA HIS A 946 34.15 15.37 1.21
C HIS A 946 33.31 15.28 2.52
N SER A 947 32.12 14.67 2.38
CA SER A 947 31.59 13.50 3.12
C SER A 947 31.43 13.45 4.67
N LYS A 948 30.15 13.41 5.12
CA LYS A 948 29.58 12.76 6.35
C LYS A 948 30.08 13.27 7.75
N PRO A 949 29.48 12.86 8.91
CA PRO A 949 28.19 12.20 9.16
C PRO A 949 27.09 13.20 9.65
N PRO A 950 26.76 13.49 10.96
CA PRO A 950 27.23 13.02 12.27
C PRO A 950 26.16 12.21 13.10
N SER A 951 25.84 12.61 14.35
CA SER A 951 24.79 12.12 15.28
C SER A 951 24.29 13.31 16.16
N PRO A 952 23.65 13.20 17.37
CA PRO A 952 24.14 12.58 18.64
C PRO A 952 22.95 11.89 19.40
N LEU A 953 22.70 11.72 20.73
CA LEU A 953 23.34 11.48 22.08
C LEU A 953 22.16 11.05 23.05
N ALA A 954 22.22 10.61 24.33
CA ALA A 954 23.25 10.36 25.37
C ALA A 954 22.79 9.28 26.42
N SER A 955 23.78 8.79 27.20
CA SER A 955 23.94 8.45 28.65
C SER A 955 22.80 8.63 29.71
N PRO A 956 22.93 8.15 30.99
CA PRO A 956 24.12 7.60 31.69
C PRO A 956 24.00 6.39 32.70
N HIS A 957 25.15 5.72 32.97
CA HIS A 957 25.61 5.04 34.23
C HIS A 957 24.80 3.88 34.91
N SER A 958 25.40 2.91 35.66
CA SER A 958 26.79 2.46 35.89
C SER A 958 26.90 1.09 36.64
N SER A 959 28.06 0.38 36.51
CA SER A 959 28.54 -0.77 37.36
C SER A 959 27.77 -2.11 37.24
N THR A 960 28.30 -3.35 37.35
CA THR A 960 29.63 -4.06 37.39
C THR A 960 29.43 -5.48 36.77
N GLY A 961 30.38 -6.42 36.56
CA GLY A 961 31.85 -6.45 36.61
C GLY A 961 32.44 -7.85 36.97
N SER A 962 33.49 -8.33 36.27
CA SER A 962 34.24 -9.62 36.45
C SER A 962 33.47 -10.94 36.15
N ALA A 963 34.07 -12.10 35.80
CA ALA A 963 35.35 -12.44 35.14
C ALA A 963 35.40 -13.94 34.67
N SER A 964 36.41 -14.29 33.86
CA SER A 964 37.05 -15.63 33.70
C SER A 964 36.34 -16.86 33.05
N ARG A 965 37.08 -17.45 32.10
CA ARG A 965 37.10 -18.88 31.65
C ARG A 965 37.87 -19.77 32.67
N PRO A 966 38.05 -21.12 32.53
CA PRO A 966 37.76 -22.05 31.42
C PRO A 966 37.05 -23.39 31.82
N ALA A 967 37.01 -24.34 30.86
CA ALA A 967 36.40 -25.68 30.87
C ALA A 967 37.05 -26.75 31.80
N SER A 968 36.34 -27.88 32.04
CA SER A 968 36.74 -29.25 31.63
C SER A 968 35.90 -30.40 32.24
N SER A 969 35.78 -31.55 31.52
CA SER A 969 35.45 -32.91 32.03
C SER A 969 34.06 -33.15 32.67
N LEU A 970 33.53 -34.37 32.91
CA LEU A 970 33.63 -35.71 32.25
C LEU A 970 32.41 -36.57 32.66
N ASP A 971 32.21 -37.72 31.99
CA ASP A 971 31.55 -38.97 32.41
C ASP A 971 30.11 -39.04 33.00
N LEU A 972 29.26 -39.75 32.25
CA LEU A 972 28.60 -41.03 32.64
C LEU A 972 28.28 -41.30 34.13
N THR A 973 26.99 -41.52 34.44
CA THR A 973 26.42 -42.87 34.74
C THR A 973 24.88 -42.83 34.90
N ILE A 974 24.25 -43.99 35.18
CA ILE A 974 22.81 -44.26 34.99
C ILE A 974 22.19 -44.88 36.25
N ARG A 975 20.98 -44.42 36.65
CA ARG A 975 20.03 -45.05 37.62
C ARG A 975 20.50 -45.18 39.08
N PRO A 976 19.67 -45.64 40.04
CA PRO A 976 18.24 -46.06 39.99
C PRO A 976 17.25 -44.93 40.38
N THR A 977 15.93 -45.09 40.27
CA THR A 977 15.11 -46.28 39.96
C THR A 977 14.37 -46.14 38.63
#